data_AF-A0A7W9X3G6-F1
#
_entry.id   AF-A0A7W9X3G6-F1
#
_cell.length_a   1.000
_cell.length_b   1.000
_cell.length_c   1.000
_cell.angle_alpha   90.00
_cell.angle_beta   90.00
_cell.angle_gamma   90.00
#
_symmetry.space_group_name_H-M   'P 1'
#
loop_
_entity.id
_entity.type
_entity.pdbx_description
1 polymer ?
#
loop_
_entity_poly.entity_id
_entity_poly.type
_entity_poly.pdbx_seq_one_letter_code
_entity_poly.pdbx_strand_id
1 'polypeptide(L)'
;MAIVTTHVAAVQELYVAYFGRPADVAGLDYWTNVVAAEGGKLTAVSAAFAKEKEYTDLFAGKTNAQIIDMIYTNMFGHAADAAGRTYWVDLLTAGTVSVDMIVAEVAKGAQGSDDTAVNNKVVGATAFTAALDTSAEQAGYSGAAAAVLAKAFVAGITTNATLDAAIAPTSLAATVSAVVVAGTPFTVVGALQNLDVATKAEAAFLVTADGDTLATTSATEASLDLAVSTASTAVGNALPTDAKAIYSAAGTSTAVKAALVADQQTANAAALKTASDNVTAANANIAKVAGLTAAVTTLTGAKASAEATLKAQGAAEAKLAADLAFYNTTKGGAAVTVAADGSVTGLISLVDGKLTLATGVTEAKNPGVTALLNSSVALEAAQAANTSANTVVSLSQASVDFLDTTPAEVTSLQNLAKLMTDFTFATGVLPTEAQVNQQLQLLQARDTTGSSLFEDFQAAVTTHKGLADDSNPLTASLTDATTGATGSVKAANDSIKALNDAVAGLQKAEANVTQYDALHAAVTASSKVFTDNGYALQQVDTASEIGSAASDIFVVGKTVGAAGTASTISLFGLQGTDSLYVGSGYTLNTGALTTGNNAALEVFVSQVGGDTVLKMETSVFGSSTATPEIITITLVGVDAADIVMNNGIITA
;
A
#
# COMPACT_ATOMS: atom_id res chain seq x y z
N MET A 1 1.72 2.75 -39.75
CA MET A 1 0.32 2.28 -39.85
C MET A 1 0.19 1.18 -38.80
N ALA A 2 -0.76 0.26 -38.87
CA ALA A 2 -0.70 -0.95 -38.04
C ALA A 2 -0.17 -2.10 -38.89
N ILE A 3 0.60 -3.02 -38.28
CA ILE A 3 1.15 -4.20 -38.97
C ILE A 3 0.01 -5.00 -39.60
N VAL A 4 0.12 -5.29 -40.90
CA VAL A 4 -0.86 -6.13 -41.60
C VAL A 4 -0.51 -7.60 -41.38
N THR A 5 -1.15 -8.21 -40.38
CA THR A 5 -0.80 -9.55 -39.86
C THR A 5 -0.81 -10.65 -40.91
N THR A 6 -1.66 -10.57 -41.94
CA THR A 6 -1.73 -11.54 -43.04
C THR A 6 -0.47 -11.58 -43.91
N HIS A 7 0.41 -10.59 -43.81
CA HIS A 7 1.64 -10.50 -44.60
C HIS A 7 2.93 -10.60 -43.75
N VAL A 8 2.82 -10.76 -42.43
CA VAL A 8 3.98 -10.81 -41.52
C VAL A 8 4.93 -11.94 -41.89
N ALA A 9 4.42 -13.16 -42.08
CA ALA A 9 5.25 -14.31 -42.40
C ALA A 9 6.02 -14.12 -43.72
N ALA A 10 5.35 -13.61 -44.76
CA ALA A 10 5.96 -13.37 -46.06
C ALA A 10 7.04 -12.27 -46.01
N VAL A 11 6.83 -11.20 -45.24
CA VAL A 11 7.84 -10.15 -45.04
C VAL A 11 9.02 -10.67 -44.23
N GLN A 12 8.76 -11.41 -43.15
CA GLN A 12 9.82 -12.02 -42.33
C GLN A 12 10.64 -13.03 -43.13
N GLU A 13 10.02 -13.80 -44.00
CA GLU A 13 10.70 -14.71 -44.92
C GLU A 13 11.70 -13.97 -45.82
N LEU A 14 11.33 -12.80 -46.36
CA LEU A 14 12.28 -11.96 -47.10
C LEU A 14 13.43 -11.47 -46.22
N TYR A 15 13.15 -10.98 -45.01
CA TYR A 15 14.20 -10.55 -44.07
C TYR A 15 15.16 -11.69 -43.70
N VAL A 16 14.63 -12.88 -43.44
CA VAL A 16 15.40 -14.10 -43.18
C VAL A 16 16.23 -14.44 -44.41
N ALA A 17 15.64 -14.56 -45.60
CA ALA A 17 16.33 -14.99 -46.80
C ALA A 17 17.44 -14.02 -47.25
N TYR A 18 17.16 -12.72 -47.25
CA TYR A 18 18.10 -11.70 -47.72
C TYR A 18 19.15 -11.33 -46.68
N PHE A 19 18.74 -11.11 -45.43
CA PHE A 19 19.60 -10.52 -44.40
C PHE A 19 19.98 -11.48 -43.28
N GLY A 20 19.34 -12.65 -43.22
CA GLY A 20 19.57 -13.64 -42.17
C GLY A 20 19.11 -13.19 -40.78
N ARG A 21 18.25 -12.17 -40.69
CA ARG A 21 17.82 -11.56 -39.41
C ARG A 21 16.30 -11.30 -39.39
N PRO A 22 15.70 -11.10 -38.21
CA PRO A 22 14.32 -10.63 -38.10
C PRO A 22 14.15 -9.19 -38.62
N ALA A 23 12.96 -8.85 -39.08
CA ALA A 23 12.59 -7.46 -39.32
C ALA A 23 12.58 -6.66 -38.01
N ASP A 24 12.95 -5.38 -38.06
CA ASP A 24 12.59 -4.45 -36.98
C ASP A 24 11.09 -4.11 -37.04
N VAL A 25 10.53 -3.57 -35.96
CA VAL A 25 9.08 -3.31 -35.85
C VAL A 25 8.60 -2.30 -36.90
N ALA A 26 9.36 -1.23 -37.12
CA ALA A 26 9.00 -0.19 -38.08
C ALA A 26 9.09 -0.69 -39.53
N GLY A 27 10.14 -1.45 -39.85
CA GLY A 27 10.29 -2.14 -41.13
C GLY A 27 9.15 -3.12 -41.38
N LEU A 28 8.83 -3.98 -40.40
CA LEU A 28 7.73 -4.94 -40.54
C LEU A 28 6.37 -4.25 -40.77
N ASP A 29 6.08 -3.19 -40.02
CA ASP A 29 4.86 -2.37 -40.24
C ASP A 29 4.85 -1.78 -41.66
N TYR A 30 5.93 -1.13 -42.07
CA TYR A 30 6.02 -0.52 -43.39
C TYR A 30 5.83 -1.54 -44.52
N TRP A 31 6.61 -2.63 -44.52
CA TRP A 31 6.61 -3.59 -45.62
C TRP A 31 5.33 -4.42 -45.68
N THR A 32 4.71 -4.76 -44.55
CA THR A 32 3.41 -5.45 -44.57
C THR A 32 2.31 -4.58 -45.17
N ASN A 33 2.35 -3.26 -44.95
CA ASN A 33 1.44 -2.31 -45.59
C ASN A 33 1.74 -2.13 -47.10
N VAL A 34 3.02 -2.12 -47.50
CA VAL A 34 3.40 -2.11 -48.92
C VAL A 34 2.87 -3.36 -49.64
N VAL A 35 3.05 -4.55 -49.05
CA VAL A 35 2.54 -5.80 -49.62
C VAL A 35 1.02 -5.78 -49.75
N ALA A 36 0.32 -5.26 -48.74
CA ALA A 36 -1.14 -5.11 -48.79
C ALA A 36 -1.58 -4.19 -49.94
N ALA A 37 -0.92 -3.04 -50.10
CA ALA A 37 -1.22 -2.08 -51.17
C ALA A 37 -0.96 -2.65 -52.57
N GLU A 38 0.06 -3.49 -52.71
CA GLU A 38 0.43 -4.16 -53.97
C GLU A 38 -0.37 -5.45 -54.25
N GLY A 39 -1.44 -5.70 -53.47
CA GLY A 39 -2.31 -6.86 -53.66
C GLY A 39 -1.64 -8.20 -53.32
N GLY A 40 -0.73 -8.21 -52.35
CA GLY A 40 -0.01 -9.40 -51.88
C GLY A 40 1.29 -9.70 -52.62
N LYS A 41 1.75 -8.81 -53.52
CA LYS A 41 2.97 -9.04 -54.31
C LYS A 41 4.22 -8.61 -53.53
N LEU A 42 5.21 -9.49 -53.46
CA LEU A 42 6.50 -9.25 -52.79
C LEU A 42 7.55 -8.54 -53.66
N THR A 43 7.32 -8.45 -54.97
CA THR A 43 8.25 -7.89 -55.95
C THR A 43 8.63 -6.44 -55.62
N ALA A 44 7.69 -5.65 -55.11
CA ALA A 44 7.94 -4.26 -54.72
C ALA A 44 8.85 -4.15 -53.49
N VAL A 45 8.69 -5.05 -52.51
CA VAL A 45 9.53 -5.11 -51.29
C VAL A 45 10.95 -5.49 -51.67
N SER A 46 11.12 -6.53 -52.48
CA SER A 46 12.45 -6.96 -52.92
C SER A 46 13.19 -5.92 -53.75
N ALA A 47 12.50 -5.29 -54.70
CA ALA A 47 13.09 -4.21 -55.50
C ALA A 47 13.54 -3.03 -54.63
N ALA A 48 12.90 -2.82 -53.47
CA ALA A 48 13.32 -1.81 -52.51
C ALA A 48 14.48 -2.30 -51.64
N PHE A 49 14.44 -3.54 -51.11
CA PHE A 49 15.56 -4.15 -50.36
C PHE A 49 16.85 -4.11 -51.16
N ALA A 50 16.80 -4.40 -52.46
CA ALA A 50 17.98 -4.36 -53.34
C ALA A 50 18.67 -2.98 -53.41
N LYS A 51 17.99 -1.91 -53.00
CA LYS A 51 18.51 -0.54 -52.94
C LYS A 51 18.99 -0.14 -51.55
N GLU A 52 18.68 -0.92 -50.52
CA GLU A 52 19.08 -0.64 -49.15
C GLU A 52 20.59 -0.80 -48.96
N LYS A 53 21.18 0.06 -48.14
CA LYS A 53 22.62 0.01 -47.87
C LYS A 53 23.06 -1.34 -47.32
N GLU A 54 22.28 -1.94 -46.41
CA GLU A 54 22.56 -3.26 -45.86
C GLU A 54 22.64 -4.33 -46.97
N TYR A 55 21.75 -4.27 -47.96
CA TYR A 55 21.77 -5.18 -49.09
C TYR A 55 23.00 -4.96 -49.97
N THR A 56 23.26 -3.70 -50.36
CA THR A 56 24.39 -3.40 -51.24
C THR A 56 25.72 -3.76 -50.59
N ASP A 57 25.86 -3.54 -49.27
CA ASP A 57 27.06 -3.91 -48.53
C ASP A 57 27.19 -5.44 -48.39
N LEU A 58 26.07 -6.13 -48.10
CA LEU A 58 26.06 -7.59 -47.93
C LEU A 58 26.39 -8.33 -49.23
N PHE A 59 25.93 -7.83 -50.38
CA PHE A 59 26.12 -8.48 -51.68
C PHE A 59 27.25 -7.87 -52.53
N ALA A 60 27.92 -6.82 -52.05
CA ALA A 60 29.05 -6.19 -52.75
C ALA A 60 30.14 -7.21 -53.12
N GLY A 61 30.52 -7.24 -54.40
CA GLY A 61 31.59 -8.09 -54.91
C GLY A 61 31.29 -9.60 -54.90
N LYS A 62 30.07 -10.03 -54.55
CA LYS A 62 29.67 -11.44 -54.59
C LYS A 62 29.28 -11.86 -56.01
N THR A 63 29.64 -13.08 -56.38
CA THR A 63 29.15 -13.72 -57.61
C THR A 63 27.71 -14.22 -57.43
N ASN A 64 27.00 -14.45 -58.54
CA ASN A 64 25.67 -15.06 -58.52
C ASN A 64 25.66 -16.38 -57.72
N ALA A 65 26.71 -17.20 -57.83
CA ALA A 65 26.84 -18.44 -57.06
C ALA A 65 26.90 -18.19 -55.54
N GLN A 66 27.66 -17.19 -55.11
CA GLN A 66 27.76 -16.81 -53.70
C GLN A 66 26.46 -16.21 -53.15
N ILE A 67 25.70 -15.50 -53.99
CA ILE A 67 24.37 -14.98 -53.64
C ILE A 67 23.40 -16.14 -53.38
N ILE A 68 23.35 -17.12 -54.29
CA ILE A 68 22.49 -18.31 -54.12
C ILE A 68 22.86 -19.10 -52.87
N ASP A 69 24.16 -19.32 -52.62
CA ASP A 69 24.60 -20.04 -51.42
C ASP A 69 24.23 -19.31 -50.12
N MET A 70 24.27 -17.98 -50.13
CA MET A 70 23.87 -17.18 -48.97
C MET A 70 22.36 -17.30 -48.72
N ILE A 71 21.53 -17.27 -49.75
CA ILE A 71 20.07 -17.45 -49.62
C ILE A 71 19.76 -18.82 -49.03
N TYR A 72 20.34 -19.89 -49.57
CA TYR A 72 20.17 -21.25 -49.05
C TYR A 72 20.65 -21.37 -47.60
N THR A 73 21.79 -20.75 -47.25
CA THR A 73 22.32 -20.79 -45.88
C THR A 73 21.38 -20.05 -44.93
N ASN A 74 20.91 -18.88 -45.32
CA ASN A 74 20.00 -18.06 -44.53
C ASN A 74 18.66 -18.78 -44.29
N MET A 75 18.10 -19.42 -45.32
CA MET A 75 16.81 -20.09 -45.23
C MET A 75 16.90 -21.49 -44.60
N PHE A 76 17.87 -22.30 -44.98
CA PHE A 76 17.93 -23.73 -44.64
C PHE A 76 19.09 -24.11 -43.72
N GLY A 77 20.11 -23.24 -43.59
CA GLY A 77 21.29 -23.51 -42.75
C GLY A 77 22.40 -24.29 -43.47
N HIS A 78 22.29 -24.51 -44.77
CA HIS A 78 23.34 -25.11 -45.60
C HIS A 78 23.39 -24.45 -46.99
N ALA A 79 24.48 -24.65 -47.74
CA ALA A 79 24.61 -24.16 -49.10
C ALA A 79 23.75 -24.95 -50.10
N ALA A 80 23.49 -24.37 -51.27
CA ALA A 80 22.79 -25.07 -52.35
C ALA A 80 23.63 -26.25 -52.87
N ASP A 81 22.96 -27.33 -53.29
CA ASP A 81 23.61 -28.41 -54.03
C ASP A 81 24.13 -27.89 -55.38
N ALA A 82 25.10 -28.59 -55.96
CA ALA A 82 25.78 -28.11 -57.17
C ALA A 82 24.81 -27.91 -58.36
N ALA A 83 23.82 -28.80 -58.53
CA ALA A 83 22.91 -28.73 -59.66
C ALA A 83 21.86 -27.61 -59.46
N GLY A 84 21.28 -27.51 -58.27
CA GLY A 84 20.37 -26.43 -57.90
C GLY A 84 21.04 -25.06 -57.98
N ARG A 85 22.28 -24.94 -57.48
CA ARG A 85 23.07 -23.71 -57.58
C ARG A 85 23.28 -23.30 -59.04
N THR A 86 23.72 -24.22 -59.90
CA THR A 86 23.92 -23.93 -61.33
C THR A 86 22.63 -23.47 -62.00
N TYR A 87 21.51 -24.15 -61.73
CA TYR A 87 20.20 -23.77 -62.28
C TYR A 87 19.82 -22.32 -61.95
N TRP A 88 19.91 -21.94 -60.66
CA TRP A 88 19.58 -20.57 -60.25
C TRP A 88 20.58 -19.53 -60.77
N VAL A 89 21.87 -19.87 -60.80
CA VAL A 89 22.92 -19.00 -61.34
C VAL A 89 22.70 -18.71 -62.82
N ASP A 90 22.34 -19.72 -63.62
CA ASP A 90 22.09 -19.54 -65.05
C ASP A 90 20.89 -18.62 -65.30
N LEU A 91 19.79 -18.80 -64.54
CA LEU A 91 18.60 -17.96 -64.64
C LEU A 91 18.86 -16.51 -64.22
N LEU A 92 19.64 -16.31 -63.14
CA LEU A 92 20.02 -15.00 -62.63
C LEU A 92 20.99 -14.29 -63.59
N THR A 93 21.94 -15.03 -64.18
CA THR A 93 22.89 -14.49 -65.17
C THR A 93 22.20 -14.11 -66.47
N ALA A 94 21.18 -14.88 -66.88
CA ALA A 94 20.35 -14.56 -68.03
C ALA A 94 19.36 -13.41 -67.78
N GLY A 95 19.24 -12.91 -66.53
CA GLY A 95 18.28 -11.87 -66.14
C GLY A 95 16.82 -12.30 -66.23
N THR A 96 16.57 -13.61 -66.32
CA THR A 96 15.23 -14.18 -66.50
C THR A 96 14.44 -14.26 -65.21
N VAL A 97 15.13 -14.29 -64.07
CA VAL A 97 14.56 -14.24 -62.73
C VAL A 97 15.31 -13.22 -61.88
N SER A 98 14.58 -12.57 -60.98
CA SER A 98 15.13 -11.73 -59.93
C SER A 98 15.37 -12.55 -58.65
N VAL A 99 16.14 -12.00 -57.71
CA VAL A 99 16.49 -12.71 -56.47
C VAL A 99 15.25 -13.02 -55.61
N ASP A 100 14.19 -12.21 -55.66
CA ASP A 100 12.94 -12.49 -54.91
C ASP A 100 12.16 -13.65 -55.48
N MET A 101 12.11 -13.76 -56.80
CA MET A 101 11.51 -14.91 -57.46
C MET A 101 12.28 -16.17 -57.07
N ILE A 102 13.61 -16.08 -56.94
CA ILE A 102 14.42 -17.19 -56.43
C ILE A 102 14.06 -17.50 -54.98
N VAL A 103 14.03 -16.52 -54.08
CA VAL A 103 13.66 -16.74 -52.66
C VAL A 103 12.29 -17.41 -52.55
N ALA A 104 11.28 -16.88 -53.24
CA ALA A 104 9.92 -17.42 -53.20
C ALA A 104 9.82 -18.84 -53.76
N GLU A 105 10.46 -19.13 -54.91
CA GLU A 105 10.43 -20.47 -55.51
C GLU A 105 11.28 -21.47 -54.72
N VAL A 106 12.40 -21.04 -54.12
CA VAL A 106 13.23 -21.86 -53.25
C VAL A 106 12.49 -22.21 -51.96
N ALA A 107 11.81 -21.26 -51.32
CA ALA A 107 11.02 -21.53 -50.12
C ALA A 107 9.87 -22.49 -50.42
N LYS A 108 9.15 -22.24 -51.52
CA LYS A 108 8.02 -23.08 -51.95
C LYS A 108 8.46 -24.49 -52.36
N GLY A 109 9.67 -24.63 -52.88
CA GLY A 109 10.29 -25.89 -53.23
C GLY A 109 10.95 -26.63 -52.05
N ALA A 110 10.98 -26.03 -50.86
CA ALA A 110 11.59 -26.61 -49.68
C ALA A 110 10.86 -27.90 -49.27
N GLN A 111 11.62 -28.90 -48.82
CA GLN A 111 11.08 -30.20 -48.42
C GLN A 111 11.84 -30.72 -47.20
N GLY A 112 11.20 -31.57 -46.39
CA GLY A 112 11.86 -32.25 -45.27
C GLY A 112 12.47 -31.28 -44.25
N SER A 113 13.78 -31.40 -44.03
CA SER A 113 14.53 -30.52 -43.11
C SER A 113 14.52 -29.06 -43.54
N ASP A 114 14.48 -28.79 -44.84
CA ASP A 114 14.61 -27.43 -45.38
C ASP A 114 13.30 -26.66 -45.17
N ASP A 115 12.17 -27.31 -45.40
CA ASP A 115 10.83 -26.79 -45.08
C ASP A 115 10.69 -26.54 -43.57
N THR A 116 11.20 -27.46 -42.75
CA THR A 116 11.23 -27.28 -41.29
C THR A 116 12.08 -26.08 -40.88
N ALA A 117 13.28 -25.93 -41.47
CA ALA A 117 14.21 -24.87 -41.12
C ALA A 117 13.67 -23.49 -41.48
N VAL A 118 13.18 -23.29 -42.71
CA VAL A 118 12.67 -21.98 -43.15
C VAL A 118 11.44 -21.55 -42.35
N ASN A 119 10.48 -22.46 -42.12
CA ASN A 119 9.29 -22.16 -41.34
C ASN A 119 9.65 -21.79 -39.89
N ASN A 120 10.55 -22.55 -39.26
CA ASN A 120 10.98 -22.26 -37.90
C ASN A 120 11.72 -20.92 -37.78
N LYS A 121 12.59 -20.58 -38.73
CA LYS A 121 13.28 -19.28 -38.75
C LYS A 121 12.30 -18.12 -38.88
N VAL A 122 11.27 -18.25 -39.72
CA VAL A 122 10.22 -17.22 -39.89
C VAL A 122 9.41 -17.07 -38.60
N VAL A 123 9.05 -18.17 -37.94
CA VAL A 123 8.35 -18.13 -36.63
C VAL A 123 9.22 -17.48 -35.56
N GLY A 124 10.50 -17.88 -35.46
CA GLY A 124 11.45 -17.29 -34.52
C GLY A 124 11.66 -15.80 -34.76
N ALA A 125 11.86 -15.40 -36.01
CA ALA A 125 11.97 -13.98 -36.39
C ALA A 125 10.70 -13.19 -36.03
N THR A 126 9.52 -13.77 -36.25
CA THR A 126 8.25 -13.15 -35.87
C THR A 126 8.15 -12.98 -34.35
N ALA A 127 8.51 -13.99 -33.56
CA ALA A 127 8.52 -13.93 -32.11
C ALA A 127 9.53 -12.89 -31.59
N PHE A 128 10.71 -12.81 -32.20
CA PHE A 128 11.73 -11.81 -31.88
C PHE A 128 11.21 -10.39 -32.11
N THR A 129 10.68 -10.08 -33.29
CA THR A 129 10.14 -8.74 -33.58
C THR A 129 8.96 -8.39 -32.68
N ALA A 130 8.11 -9.37 -32.34
CA ALA A 130 7.00 -9.17 -31.42
C ALA A 130 7.47 -8.88 -29.98
N ALA A 131 8.64 -9.38 -29.57
CA ALA A 131 9.25 -9.13 -28.28
C ALA A 131 10.00 -7.78 -28.19
N LEU A 132 10.05 -7.00 -29.27
CA LEU A 132 10.49 -5.60 -29.25
C LEU A 132 9.29 -4.69 -28.95
N ASP A 133 8.63 -4.90 -27.82
CA ASP A 133 7.33 -4.30 -27.51
C ASP A 133 7.43 -2.93 -26.83
N THR A 134 8.61 -2.55 -26.35
CA THR A 134 8.90 -1.21 -25.81
C THR A 134 9.60 -0.30 -26.82
N SER A 135 9.43 1.01 -26.66
CA SER A 135 10.16 2.00 -27.47
C SER A 135 11.69 1.88 -27.35
N ALA A 136 12.18 1.47 -26.17
CA ALA A 136 13.60 1.27 -25.92
C ALA A 136 14.15 0.06 -26.68
N GLU A 137 13.41 -1.06 -26.70
CA GLU A 137 13.82 -2.25 -27.45
C GLU A 137 13.81 -2.00 -28.96
N GLN A 138 12.78 -1.29 -29.45
CA GLN A 138 12.69 -0.91 -30.86
C GLN A 138 13.85 0.00 -31.28
N ALA A 139 14.20 0.98 -30.45
CA ALA A 139 15.35 1.85 -30.71
C ALA A 139 16.68 1.09 -30.62
N GLY A 140 16.78 0.13 -29.71
CA GLY A 140 17.99 -0.67 -29.49
C GLY A 140 18.23 -1.75 -30.53
N TYR A 141 17.24 -2.16 -31.32
CA TYR A 141 17.50 -3.01 -32.49
C TYR A 141 18.01 -2.18 -33.68
N SER A 142 19.18 -1.56 -33.51
CA SER A 142 19.79 -0.70 -34.52
C SER A 142 21.32 -0.88 -34.61
N GLY A 143 21.88 -0.61 -35.78
CA GLY A 143 23.32 -0.70 -36.02
C GLY A 143 23.87 -2.12 -36.20
N ALA A 144 25.18 -2.19 -36.49
CA ALA A 144 25.83 -3.43 -36.92
C ALA A 144 25.95 -4.48 -35.80
N ALA A 145 26.19 -4.06 -34.55
CA ALA A 145 26.37 -4.98 -33.43
C ALA A 145 25.06 -5.71 -33.05
N ALA A 146 23.95 -4.97 -32.98
CA ALA A 146 22.60 -5.53 -32.80
C ALA A 146 22.24 -6.51 -33.94
N ALA A 147 22.58 -6.14 -35.19
CA ALA A 147 22.35 -6.98 -36.35
C ALA A 147 23.13 -8.31 -36.29
N VAL A 148 24.36 -8.34 -35.76
CA VAL A 148 25.14 -9.58 -35.59
C VAL A 148 24.42 -10.56 -34.66
N LEU A 149 23.93 -10.08 -33.51
CA LEU A 149 23.24 -10.92 -32.54
C LEU A 149 21.88 -11.41 -33.08
N ALA A 150 21.13 -10.55 -33.75
CA ALA A 150 19.87 -10.94 -34.38
C ALA A 150 20.07 -11.95 -35.53
N LYS A 151 21.18 -11.86 -36.27
CA LYS A 151 21.57 -12.87 -37.28
C LYS A 151 21.93 -14.20 -36.64
N ALA A 152 22.67 -14.18 -35.53
CA ALA A 152 23.01 -15.38 -34.78
C ALA A 152 21.75 -16.09 -34.23
N PHE A 153 20.77 -15.33 -33.74
CA PHE A 153 19.49 -15.85 -33.27
C PHE A 153 18.76 -16.64 -34.36
N VAL A 154 18.55 -16.05 -35.56
CA VAL A 154 17.88 -16.73 -36.67
C VAL A 154 18.71 -17.90 -37.21
N ALA A 155 20.03 -17.75 -37.32
CA ALA A 155 20.91 -18.80 -37.82
C ALA A 155 20.89 -20.06 -36.94
N GLY A 156 20.71 -19.92 -35.62
CA GLY A 156 20.64 -21.03 -34.67
C GLY A 156 19.36 -21.87 -34.77
N ILE A 157 18.32 -21.37 -35.44
CA ILE A 157 17.02 -22.04 -35.55
C ILE A 157 16.98 -22.88 -36.82
N THR A 158 17.08 -24.21 -36.69
CA THR A 158 17.07 -25.15 -37.84
C THR A 158 16.12 -26.33 -37.66
N THR A 159 15.67 -26.57 -36.42
CA THR A 159 14.75 -27.66 -36.05
C THR A 159 13.68 -27.15 -35.09
N ASN A 160 12.61 -27.92 -34.90
CA ASN A 160 11.55 -27.56 -33.95
C ASN A 160 12.10 -27.41 -32.52
N ALA A 161 13.02 -28.28 -32.10
CA ALA A 161 13.62 -28.21 -30.77
C ALA A 161 14.46 -26.93 -30.57
N THR A 162 15.21 -26.50 -31.59
CA THR A 162 15.96 -25.23 -31.53
C THR A 162 15.05 -24.00 -31.57
N LEU A 163 13.90 -24.08 -32.26
CA LEU A 163 12.88 -23.04 -32.21
C LEU A 163 12.30 -22.92 -30.80
N ASP A 164 11.81 -24.03 -30.23
CA ASP A 164 11.19 -24.06 -28.90
C ASP A 164 12.12 -23.49 -27.83
N ALA A 165 13.42 -23.83 -27.91
CA ALA A 165 14.43 -23.27 -27.01
C ALA A 165 14.68 -21.77 -27.21
N ALA A 166 14.70 -21.31 -28.47
CA ALA A 166 14.96 -19.91 -28.83
C ALA A 166 13.80 -18.97 -28.46
N ILE A 167 12.55 -19.42 -28.59
CA ILE A 167 11.35 -18.61 -28.27
C ILE A 167 10.84 -18.83 -26.84
N ALA A 168 11.48 -19.68 -26.05
CA ALA A 168 11.18 -19.80 -24.63
C ALA A 168 11.30 -18.41 -23.97
N PRO A 169 10.34 -17.98 -23.12
CA PRO A 169 10.26 -16.59 -22.66
C PRO A 169 11.57 -16.01 -22.11
N THR A 170 12.29 -16.78 -21.27
CA THR A 170 13.58 -16.35 -20.70
C THR A 170 14.69 -16.24 -21.75
N SER A 171 14.79 -17.21 -22.68
CA SER A 171 15.79 -17.20 -23.76
C SER A 171 15.57 -16.04 -24.73
N LEU A 172 14.31 -15.82 -25.10
CA LEU A 172 13.93 -14.76 -26.03
C LEU A 172 14.19 -13.38 -25.42
N ALA A 173 13.76 -13.16 -24.16
CA ALA A 173 14.03 -11.91 -23.45
C ALA A 173 15.52 -11.64 -23.28
N ALA A 174 16.33 -12.67 -23.00
CA ALA A 174 17.78 -12.53 -22.92
C ALA A 174 18.41 -12.15 -24.28
N THR A 175 17.93 -12.76 -25.37
CA THR A 175 18.39 -12.43 -26.73
C THR A 175 18.01 -11.00 -27.11
N VAL A 176 16.76 -10.60 -26.90
CA VAL A 176 16.27 -9.23 -27.13
C VAL A 176 17.10 -8.23 -26.32
N SER A 177 17.28 -8.47 -25.02
CA SER A 177 18.11 -7.63 -24.15
C SER A 177 19.53 -7.47 -24.67
N ALA A 178 20.19 -8.58 -25.07
CA ALA A 178 21.54 -8.52 -25.64
C ALA A 178 21.60 -7.73 -26.96
N VAL A 179 20.60 -7.89 -27.84
CA VAL A 179 20.49 -7.14 -29.11
C VAL A 179 20.31 -5.65 -28.83
N VAL A 180 19.44 -5.30 -27.89
CA VAL A 180 19.14 -3.91 -27.50
C VAL A 180 20.38 -3.24 -26.93
N VAL A 181 21.08 -3.90 -25.99
CA VAL A 181 22.34 -3.41 -25.42
C VAL A 181 23.39 -3.20 -26.52
N ALA A 182 23.48 -4.10 -27.50
CA ALA A 182 24.42 -3.97 -28.59
C ALA A 182 24.11 -2.80 -29.54
N GLY A 183 22.84 -2.40 -29.70
CA GLY A 183 22.44 -1.26 -30.54
C GLY A 183 22.29 0.06 -29.79
N THR A 184 22.22 0.05 -28.46
CA THR A 184 22.34 1.23 -27.60
C THR A 184 23.74 1.27 -26.96
N PRO A 185 24.78 1.76 -27.66
CA PRO A 185 26.12 1.84 -27.08
C PRO A 185 26.08 2.63 -25.77
N PHE A 186 26.83 2.16 -24.78
CA PHE A 186 26.95 2.83 -23.48
C PHE A 186 27.28 4.31 -23.67
N THR A 187 26.54 5.17 -22.97
CA THR A 187 26.88 6.58 -22.83
C THR A 187 26.89 6.93 -21.36
N VAL A 188 27.92 7.66 -20.91
CA VAL A 188 28.03 8.14 -19.53
C VAL A 188 26.78 8.96 -19.15
N VAL A 189 26.28 9.80 -20.06
CA VAL A 189 25.07 10.61 -19.87
C VAL A 189 23.84 9.74 -19.59
N GLY A 190 23.54 8.76 -20.45
CA GLY A 190 22.37 7.90 -20.29
C GLY A 190 22.46 7.02 -19.06
N ALA A 191 23.64 6.48 -18.76
CA ALA A 191 23.87 5.69 -17.56
C ALA A 191 23.68 6.50 -16.27
N LEU A 192 24.16 7.76 -16.23
CA LEU A 192 23.99 8.66 -15.09
C LEU A 192 22.53 9.09 -14.91
N GLN A 193 21.79 9.31 -15.99
CA GLN A 193 20.35 9.58 -15.92
C GLN A 193 19.59 8.39 -15.31
N ASN A 194 19.92 7.16 -15.70
CA ASN A 194 19.30 5.96 -15.13
C ASN A 194 19.62 5.80 -13.64
N LEU A 195 20.89 6.03 -13.25
CA LEU A 195 21.30 6.00 -11.85
C LEU A 195 20.58 7.08 -11.01
N ASP A 196 20.44 8.29 -11.55
CA ASP A 196 19.73 9.41 -10.91
C ASP A 196 18.23 9.11 -10.72
N VAL A 197 17.58 8.52 -11.73
CA VAL A 197 16.18 8.08 -11.62
C VAL A 197 16.01 7.00 -10.56
N ALA A 198 16.88 5.98 -10.55
CA ALA A 198 16.82 4.88 -9.59
C ALA A 198 17.02 5.37 -8.15
N THR A 199 18.05 6.20 -7.92
CA THR A 199 18.35 6.75 -6.58
C THR A 199 17.27 7.71 -6.08
N LYS A 200 16.67 8.53 -6.95
CA LYS A 200 15.52 9.37 -6.59
C LYS A 200 14.28 8.54 -6.25
N ALA A 201 14.03 7.45 -6.97
CA ALA A 201 12.91 6.56 -6.70
C ALA A 201 13.06 5.86 -5.33
N GLU A 202 14.25 5.33 -5.02
CA GLU A 202 14.57 4.77 -3.70
C GLU A 202 14.37 5.82 -2.59
N ALA A 203 14.95 7.01 -2.76
CA ALA A 203 14.84 8.08 -1.76
C ALA A 203 13.37 8.55 -1.55
N ALA A 204 12.59 8.70 -2.61
CA ALA A 204 11.18 9.09 -2.51
C ALA A 204 10.33 8.02 -1.82
N PHE A 205 10.63 6.74 -2.09
CA PHE A 205 10.00 5.63 -1.38
C PHE A 205 10.29 5.69 0.11
N LEU A 206 11.55 5.88 0.51
CA LEU A 206 11.94 5.94 1.92
C LEU A 206 11.26 7.07 2.70
N VAL A 207 11.06 8.23 2.09
CA VAL A 207 10.26 9.33 2.68
C VAL A 207 8.79 8.92 2.85
N THR A 208 8.23 8.17 1.91
CA THR A 208 6.82 7.75 2.02
C THR A 208 6.65 6.59 3.01
N ALA A 209 7.68 5.76 3.15
CA ALA A 209 7.65 4.55 3.96
C ALA A 209 7.87 4.80 5.46
N ASP A 210 8.39 5.96 5.87
CA ASP A 210 8.58 6.30 7.29
C ASP A 210 7.25 6.39 8.07
N GLY A 211 6.16 6.74 7.38
CA GLY A 211 4.84 6.86 7.96
C GLY A 211 4.67 8.04 8.92
N ASP A 212 5.61 9.00 8.95
CA ASP A 212 5.50 10.22 9.75
C ASP A 212 5.16 11.44 8.87
N THR A 213 4.92 12.60 9.50
CA THR A 213 4.59 13.85 8.80
C THR A 213 5.76 14.83 8.75
N LEU A 214 6.93 14.43 9.24
CA LEU A 214 8.13 15.24 9.35
C LEU A 214 8.97 15.05 8.09
N ALA A 215 8.97 16.04 7.21
CA ALA A 215 9.76 16.01 5.95
C ALA A 215 11.28 15.88 6.14
N THR A 216 11.78 15.91 7.38
CA THR A 216 13.20 15.82 7.74
C THR A 216 13.65 14.41 8.10
N THR A 217 12.74 13.47 8.25
CA THR A 217 13.03 12.06 8.51
C THR A 217 12.70 11.22 7.28
N SER A 218 13.31 10.06 7.18
CA SER A 218 13.06 9.08 6.11
C SER A 218 13.33 7.70 6.68
N ALA A 219 12.65 6.70 6.14
CA ALA A 219 12.92 5.32 6.51
C ALA A 219 14.35 4.96 6.09
N THR A 220 14.93 4.03 6.83
CA THR A 220 16.14 3.29 6.48
C THR A 220 15.81 1.82 6.33
N GLU A 221 16.66 1.05 5.64
CA GLU A 221 16.58 -0.42 5.60
C GLU A 221 16.37 -1.01 7.00
N ALA A 222 17.20 -0.58 7.97
CA ALA A 222 17.09 -1.01 9.36
C ALA A 222 15.74 -0.66 10.02
N SER A 223 15.13 0.48 9.68
CA SER A 223 13.82 0.86 10.19
C SER A 223 12.68 0.04 9.56
N LEU A 224 12.81 -0.35 8.29
CA LEU A 224 11.84 -1.20 7.59
C LEU A 224 11.88 -2.63 8.16
N ASP A 225 13.08 -3.16 8.37
CA ASP A 225 13.28 -4.45 9.05
C ASP A 225 12.72 -4.45 10.48
N LEU A 226 12.93 -3.35 11.21
CA LEU A 226 12.35 -3.18 12.54
C LEU A 226 10.81 -3.13 12.49
N ALA A 227 10.22 -2.53 11.45
CA ALA A 227 8.78 -2.51 11.26
C ALA A 227 8.24 -3.93 11.00
N VAL A 228 8.92 -4.75 10.19
CA VAL A 228 8.58 -6.17 9.99
C VAL A 228 8.66 -6.95 11.30
N SER A 229 9.73 -6.76 12.08
CA SER A 229 9.91 -7.44 13.37
C SER A 229 8.81 -7.07 14.39
N THR A 230 8.50 -5.78 14.47
CA THR A 230 7.41 -5.25 15.31
C THR A 230 6.06 -5.84 14.91
N ALA A 231 5.73 -5.83 13.61
CA ALA A 231 4.49 -6.35 13.10
C ALA A 231 4.38 -7.88 13.27
N SER A 232 5.48 -8.61 13.06
CA SER A 232 5.55 -10.05 13.32
C SER A 232 5.31 -10.36 14.81
N THR A 233 5.83 -9.54 15.72
CA THR A 233 5.55 -9.66 17.16
C THR A 233 4.08 -9.42 17.47
N ALA A 234 3.44 -8.45 16.82
CA ALA A 234 2.01 -8.20 16.97
C ALA A 234 1.17 -9.41 16.53
N VAL A 235 1.52 -10.07 15.41
CA VAL A 235 0.87 -11.32 14.99
C VAL A 235 1.04 -12.40 16.06
N GLY A 236 2.26 -12.62 16.54
CA GLY A 236 2.51 -13.58 17.61
C GLY A 236 1.72 -13.29 18.90
N ASN A 237 1.53 -12.02 19.25
CA ASN A 237 0.72 -11.61 20.41
C ASN A 237 -0.79 -11.85 20.22
N ALA A 238 -1.27 -11.93 18.98
CA ALA A 238 -2.66 -12.24 18.67
C ALA A 238 -2.95 -13.76 18.65
N LEU A 239 -1.91 -14.60 18.80
CA LEU A 239 -2.03 -16.06 18.87
C LEU A 239 -2.15 -16.56 20.32
N PRO A 240 -2.72 -17.77 20.53
CA PRO A 240 -2.69 -18.46 21.82
C PRO A 240 -1.27 -18.68 22.33
N THR A 241 -1.12 -18.89 23.64
CA THR A 241 0.20 -18.92 24.31
C THR A 241 1.17 -19.95 23.71
N ASP A 242 0.69 -21.15 23.37
CA ASP A 242 1.45 -22.21 22.74
C ASP A 242 1.83 -21.89 21.29
N ALA A 243 0.86 -21.44 20.48
CA ALA A 243 1.09 -21.02 19.10
C ALA A 243 2.04 -19.81 19.02
N LYS A 244 1.91 -18.84 19.93
CA LYS A 244 2.79 -17.69 20.06
C LYS A 244 4.25 -18.12 20.29
N ALA A 245 4.46 -19.07 21.19
CA ALA A 245 5.80 -19.58 21.48
C ALA A 245 6.46 -20.15 20.22
N ILE A 246 5.73 -20.96 19.44
CA ILE A 246 6.21 -21.53 18.18
C ILE A 246 6.43 -20.44 17.12
N TYR A 247 5.48 -19.51 16.98
CA TYR A 247 5.54 -18.41 16.01
C TYR A 247 6.76 -17.52 16.22
N SER A 248 7.08 -17.22 17.49
CA SER A 248 8.20 -16.36 17.89
C SER A 248 9.56 -17.06 17.93
N ALA A 249 9.61 -18.39 17.78
CA ALA A 249 10.85 -19.14 17.82
C ALA A 249 11.75 -18.84 16.62
N ALA A 250 13.05 -18.69 16.87
CA ALA A 250 14.04 -18.50 15.83
C ALA A 250 14.07 -19.72 14.87
N GLY A 251 14.10 -19.45 13.56
CA GLY A 251 14.12 -20.50 12.53
C GLY A 251 12.75 -21.10 12.18
N THR A 252 11.66 -20.66 12.82
CA THR A 252 10.30 -21.05 12.39
C THR A 252 10.04 -20.59 10.96
N SER A 253 9.76 -21.53 10.07
CA SER A 253 9.53 -21.25 8.64
C SER A 253 8.26 -20.41 8.41
N THR A 254 8.24 -19.66 7.31
CA THR A 254 7.07 -18.88 6.88
C THR A 254 5.83 -19.74 6.71
N ALA A 255 5.98 -20.98 6.22
CA ALA A 255 4.88 -21.92 6.07
C ALA A 255 4.25 -22.31 7.42
N VAL A 256 5.07 -22.54 8.44
CA VAL A 256 4.58 -22.86 9.80
C VAL A 256 3.91 -21.63 10.42
N LYS A 257 4.48 -20.44 10.27
CA LYS A 257 3.85 -19.18 10.74
C LYS A 257 2.48 -18.97 10.09
N ALA A 258 2.38 -19.18 8.78
CA ALA A 258 1.11 -19.07 8.05
C ALA A 258 0.08 -20.11 8.52
N ALA A 259 0.50 -21.35 8.77
CA ALA A 259 -0.38 -22.39 9.31
C ALA A 259 -0.94 -22.03 10.69
N LEU A 260 -0.10 -21.53 11.61
CA LEU A 260 -0.53 -21.10 12.95
C LEU A 260 -1.57 -19.97 12.89
N VAL A 261 -1.39 -19.01 11.98
CA VAL A 261 -2.36 -17.94 11.75
C VAL A 261 -3.68 -18.49 11.20
N ALA A 262 -3.63 -19.41 10.23
CA ALA A 262 -4.81 -20.02 9.64
C ALA A 262 -5.60 -20.87 10.67
N ASP A 263 -4.89 -21.62 11.52
CA ASP A 263 -5.48 -22.36 12.62
C ASP A 263 -6.19 -21.41 13.59
N GLN A 264 -5.56 -20.27 13.94
CA GLN A 264 -6.19 -19.29 14.82
C GLN A 264 -7.39 -18.59 14.18
N GLN A 265 -7.37 -18.31 12.88
CA GLN A 265 -8.54 -17.79 12.16
C GLN A 265 -9.72 -18.78 12.25
N THR A 266 -9.44 -20.08 12.09
CA THR A 266 -10.46 -21.14 12.22
C THR A 266 -11.00 -21.21 13.65
N ALA A 267 -10.13 -21.17 14.66
CA ALA A 267 -10.52 -21.17 16.06
C ALA A 267 -11.38 -19.95 16.42
N ASN A 268 -10.98 -18.76 15.97
CA ASN A 268 -11.72 -17.51 16.16
C ASN A 268 -13.12 -17.58 15.52
N ALA A 269 -13.23 -18.11 14.30
CA ALA A 269 -14.51 -18.28 13.62
C ALA A 269 -15.44 -19.27 14.37
N ALA A 270 -14.88 -20.38 14.87
CA ALA A 270 -15.62 -21.33 15.68
C ALA A 270 -16.10 -20.72 17.02
N ALA A 271 -15.26 -19.90 17.67
CA ALA A 271 -15.61 -19.18 18.89
C ALA A 271 -16.76 -18.19 18.65
N LEU A 272 -16.70 -17.40 17.57
CA LEU A 272 -17.76 -16.47 17.19
C LEU A 272 -19.08 -17.22 16.90
N LYS A 273 -19.01 -18.34 16.18
CA LYS A 273 -20.18 -19.17 15.91
C LYS A 273 -20.80 -19.70 17.21
N THR A 274 -19.98 -20.28 18.09
CA THR A 274 -20.45 -20.82 19.37
C THR A 274 -21.11 -19.72 20.22
N ALA A 275 -20.49 -18.54 20.29
CA ALA A 275 -21.07 -17.40 20.98
C ALA A 275 -22.41 -16.95 20.39
N SER A 276 -22.52 -16.92 19.06
CA SER A 276 -23.76 -16.54 18.35
C SER A 276 -24.87 -17.57 18.54
N ASP A 277 -24.52 -18.86 18.54
CA ASP A 277 -25.45 -19.96 18.80
C ASP A 277 -25.99 -19.88 20.24
N ASN A 278 -25.15 -19.54 21.23
CA ASN A 278 -25.58 -19.36 22.61
C ASN A 278 -26.57 -18.20 22.78
N VAL A 279 -26.32 -17.05 22.12
CA VAL A 279 -27.26 -15.91 22.11
C VAL A 279 -28.58 -16.32 21.46
N THR A 280 -28.51 -17.06 20.34
CA THR A 280 -29.70 -17.56 19.64
C THR A 280 -30.51 -18.50 20.53
N ALA A 281 -29.85 -19.42 21.24
CA ALA A 281 -30.49 -20.34 22.17
C ALA A 281 -31.14 -19.62 23.36
N ALA A 282 -30.47 -18.62 23.94
CA ALA A 282 -31.01 -17.81 25.03
C ALA A 282 -32.27 -17.05 24.58
N ASN A 283 -32.23 -16.40 23.42
CA ASN A 283 -33.39 -15.72 22.84
C ASN A 283 -34.55 -16.68 22.53
N ALA A 284 -34.25 -17.89 22.03
CA ALA A 284 -35.25 -18.91 21.79
C ALA A 284 -35.91 -19.39 23.10
N ASN A 285 -35.18 -19.42 24.22
CA ASN A 285 -35.75 -19.75 25.52
C ASN A 285 -36.64 -18.62 26.06
N ILE A 286 -36.21 -17.36 25.95
CA ILE A 286 -37.02 -16.17 26.29
C ILE A 286 -38.34 -16.17 25.52
N ALA A 287 -38.30 -16.49 24.22
CA ALA A 287 -39.49 -16.53 23.36
C ALA A 287 -40.52 -17.60 23.75
N LYS A 288 -40.16 -18.59 24.59
CA LYS A 288 -41.12 -19.58 25.12
C LYS A 288 -42.06 -18.98 26.16
N VAL A 289 -41.70 -17.84 26.75
CA VAL A 289 -42.52 -17.13 27.75
C VAL A 289 -43.25 -15.97 27.07
N ALA A 290 -44.58 -16.03 27.07
CA ALA A 290 -45.42 -14.99 26.46
C ALA A 290 -45.15 -13.61 27.10
N GLY A 291 -44.88 -12.60 26.27
CA GLY A 291 -44.62 -11.23 26.72
C GLY A 291 -43.18 -10.96 27.19
N LEU A 292 -42.40 -11.99 27.55
CA LEU A 292 -41.06 -11.80 28.12
C LEU A 292 -40.10 -11.16 27.11
N THR A 293 -40.14 -11.55 25.83
CA THR A 293 -39.31 -10.91 24.78
C THR A 293 -39.54 -9.40 24.71
N ALA A 294 -40.79 -8.95 24.80
CA ALA A 294 -41.13 -7.52 24.76
C ALA A 294 -40.69 -6.80 26.03
N ALA A 295 -40.85 -7.42 27.20
CA ALA A 295 -40.38 -6.89 28.48
C ALA A 295 -38.85 -6.74 28.51
N VAL A 296 -38.11 -7.76 28.07
CA VAL A 296 -36.65 -7.74 27.95
C VAL A 296 -36.21 -6.64 26.97
N THR A 297 -36.84 -6.52 25.81
CA THR A 297 -36.55 -5.45 24.84
C THR A 297 -36.75 -4.06 25.45
N THR A 298 -37.83 -3.87 26.20
CA THR A 298 -38.14 -2.61 26.88
C THR A 298 -37.09 -2.29 27.96
N LEU A 299 -36.71 -3.28 28.77
CA LEU A 299 -35.67 -3.15 29.78
C LEU A 299 -34.31 -2.80 29.16
N THR A 300 -33.93 -3.48 28.06
CA THR A 300 -32.68 -3.18 27.34
C THR A 300 -32.67 -1.75 26.82
N GLY A 301 -33.78 -1.28 26.22
CA GLY A 301 -33.93 0.11 25.78
C GLY A 301 -33.86 1.12 26.93
N ALA A 302 -34.50 0.81 28.06
CA ALA A 302 -34.46 1.64 29.25
C ALA A 302 -33.04 1.77 29.84
N LYS A 303 -32.30 0.65 29.94
CA LYS A 303 -30.90 0.63 30.40
C LYS A 303 -30.00 1.47 29.49
N ALA A 304 -30.14 1.34 28.17
CA ALA A 304 -29.39 2.16 27.21
C ALA A 304 -29.70 3.66 27.34
N SER A 305 -30.98 4.02 27.56
CA SER A 305 -31.37 5.41 27.81
C SER A 305 -30.77 5.96 29.11
N ALA A 306 -30.77 5.17 30.18
CA ALA A 306 -30.18 5.56 31.47
C ALA A 306 -28.66 5.78 31.37
N GLU A 307 -27.96 4.93 30.62
CA GLU A 307 -26.52 5.10 30.36
C GLU A 307 -26.24 6.39 29.58
N ALA A 308 -27.05 6.71 28.57
CA ALA A 308 -26.93 7.94 27.81
C ALA A 308 -27.18 9.19 28.67
N THR A 309 -28.19 9.18 29.54
CA THR A 309 -28.46 10.29 30.46
C THR A 309 -27.38 10.46 31.51
N LEU A 310 -26.78 9.37 31.99
CA LEU A 310 -25.64 9.43 32.92
C LEU A 310 -24.41 10.07 32.25
N LYS A 311 -24.10 9.72 31.00
CA LYS A 311 -23.04 10.39 30.22
C LYS A 311 -23.32 11.88 30.03
N ALA A 312 -24.56 12.25 29.72
CA ALA A 312 -24.96 13.65 29.60
C ALA A 312 -24.84 14.42 30.93
N GLN A 313 -25.19 13.79 32.05
CA GLN A 313 -24.98 14.35 33.38
C GLN A 313 -23.49 14.60 33.64
N GLY A 314 -22.61 13.61 33.40
CA GLY A 314 -21.17 13.78 33.57
C GLY A 314 -20.58 14.90 32.69
N ALA A 315 -21.07 15.07 31.46
CA ALA A 315 -20.69 16.18 30.60
C ALA A 315 -21.14 17.55 31.14
N ALA A 316 -22.36 17.63 31.69
CA ALA A 316 -22.86 18.84 32.34
C ALA A 316 -22.07 19.19 33.61
N GLU A 317 -21.70 18.18 34.42
CA GLU A 317 -20.83 18.34 35.59
C GLU A 317 -19.45 18.90 35.21
N ALA A 318 -18.82 18.32 34.18
CA ALA A 318 -17.53 18.80 33.68
C ALA A 318 -17.61 20.24 33.15
N LYS A 319 -18.70 20.59 32.46
CA LYS A 319 -18.93 21.93 31.93
C LYS A 319 -19.18 22.95 33.05
N LEU A 320 -19.96 22.60 34.07
CA LEU A 320 -20.16 23.43 35.26
C LEU A 320 -18.85 23.66 36.00
N ALA A 321 -18.02 22.62 36.17
CA ALA A 321 -16.71 22.74 36.79
C ALA A 321 -15.78 23.69 36.02
N ALA A 322 -15.76 23.62 34.69
CA ALA A 322 -14.98 24.51 33.84
C ALA A 322 -15.46 25.97 33.93
N ASP A 323 -16.77 26.21 33.89
CA ASP A 323 -17.33 27.56 34.00
C ASP A 323 -17.13 28.15 35.41
N LEU A 324 -17.21 27.33 36.46
CA LEU A 324 -16.92 27.74 37.84
C LEU A 324 -15.44 28.11 38.01
N ALA A 325 -14.53 27.32 37.43
CA ALA A 325 -13.10 27.61 37.43
C ALA A 325 -12.81 28.92 36.70
N PHE A 326 -13.38 29.11 35.51
CA PHE A 326 -13.27 30.37 34.77
C PHE A 326 -13.78 31.56 35.60
N TYR A 327 -14.99 31.46 36.16
CA TYR A 327 -15.57 32.52 36.99
C TYR A 327 -14.67 32.90 38.18
N ASN A 328 -14.15 31.89 38.91
CA ASN A 328 -13.27 32.11 40.05
C ASN A 328 -11.93 32.73 39.66
N THR A 329 -11.38 32.39 38.49
CA THR A 329 -10.14 33.00 37.98
C THR A 329 -10.36 34.43 37.48
N THR A 330 -11.47 34.71 36.80
CA THR A 330 -11.71 36.01 36.16
C THR A 330 -12.14 37.10 37.16
N LYS A 331 -12.93 36.77 38.18
CA LYS A 331 -13.43 37.77 39.16
C LYS A 331 -12.33 38.31 40.08
N GLY A 332 -11.40 37.45 40.51
CA GLY A 332 -10.48 37.72 41.62
C GLY A 332 -11.19 37.76 42.99
N GLY A 333 -10.50 37.35 44.06
CA GLY A 333 -11.04 37.29 45.43
C GLY A 333 -11.33 35.87 45.94
N ALA A 334 -12.14 35.76 47.00
CA ALA A 334 -12.49 34.45 47.58
C ALA A 334 -13.32 33.62 46.58
N ALA A 335 -12.94 32.35 46.41
CA ALA A 335 -13.61 31.43 45.52
C ALA A 335 -15.07 31.20 45.96
N VAL A 336 -15.97 31.12 44.97
CA VAL A 336 -17.36 30.70 45.18
C VAL A 336 -17.52 29.21 44.88
N THR A 337 -18.54 28.62 45.49
CA THR A 337 -18.95 27.22 45.29
C THR A 337 -20.38 27.15 44.79
N VAL A 338 -20.69 26.10 44.03
CA VAL A 338 -22.05 25.77 43.61
C VAL A 338 -22.63 24.81 44.64
N ALA A 339 -23.80 25.12 45.18
CA ALA A 339 -24.53 24.25 46.09
C ALA A 339 -25.17 23.08 45.34
N ALA A 340 -25.66 22.08 46.09
CA ALA A 340 -26.27 20.88 45.51
C ALA A 340 -27.54 21.17 44.69
N ASP A 341 -28.24 22.26 45.00
CA ASP A 341 -29.39 22.78 44.26
C ASP A 341 -28.96 23.71 43.09
N GLY A 342 -27.69 23.71 42.70
CA GLY A 342 -27.15 24.54 41.62
C GLY A 342 -27.05 26.04 41.96
N SER A 343 -27.47 26.47 43.15
CA SER A 343 -27.38 27.87 43.59
C SER A 343 -25.95 28.28 43.93
N VAL A 344 -25.68 29.58 43.89
CA VAL A 344 -24.37 30.16 44.24
C VAL A 344 -24.62 31.38 45.09
N THR A 345 -24.18 31.35 46.35
CA THR A 345 -24.45 32.40 47.33
C THR A 345 -24.13 33.80 46.79
N GLY A 346 -25.15 34.66 46.73
CA GLY A 346 -25.04 36.04 46.26
C GLY A 346 -24.95 36.23 44.74
N LEU A 347 -24.99 35.15 43.95
CA LEU A 347 -24.87 35.20 42.48
C LEU A 347 -26.05 34.54 41.77
N ILE A 348 -26.40 33.32 42.16
CA ILE A 348 -27.47 32.51 41.58
C ILE A 348 -28.41 32.09 42.71
N SER A 349 -29.71 32.31 42.52
CA SER A 349 -30.75 31.99 43.50
C SER A 349 -31.84 31.13 42.87
N LEU A 350 -32.36 30.19 43.66
CA LEU A 350 -33.50 29.36 43.30
C LEU A 350 -34.80 30.13 43.62
N VAL A 351 -35.57 30.47 42.58
CA VAL A 351 -36.85 31.18 42.70
C VAL A 351 -37.90 30.40 41.92
N ASP A 352 -39.00 30.02 42.58
CA ASP A 352 -40.07 29.18 42.01
C ASP A 352 -39.56 27.91 41.31
N GLY A 353 -38.53 27.29 41.89
CA GLY A 353 -37.91 26.07 41.35
C GLY A 353 -37.05 26.29 40.10
N LYS A 354 -36.66 27.53 39.80
CA LYS A 354 -35.75 27.88 38.70
C LYS A 354 -34.55 28.65 39.21
N LEU A 355 -33.37 28.25 38.75
CA LEU A 355 -32.15 29.02 38.97
C LEU A 355 -32.20 30.30 38.15
N THR A 356 -31.96 31.42 38.83
CA THR A 356 -31.95 32.76 38.25
C THR A 356 -30.79 33.57 38.84
N LEU A 357 -30.35 34.61 38.16
CA LEU A 357 -29.38 35.53 38.74
C LEU A 357 -30.00 36.28 39.93
N ALA A 358 -29.25 36.39 41.02
CA ALA A 358 -29.66 37.15 42.18
C ALA A 358 -29.84 38.65 41.83
N THR A 359 -30.68 39.35 42.59
CA THR A 359 -30.99 40.76 42.34
C THR A 359 -29.74 41.63 42.24
N GLY A 360 -29.56 42.31 41.11
CA GLY A 360 -28.42 43.22 40.86
C GLY A 360 -27.17 42.56 40.27
N VAL A 361 -27.18 41.24 40.08
CA VAL A 361 -26.11 40.48 39.41
C VAL A 361 -26.32 40.52 37.90
N THR A 362 -25.30 40.96 37.17
CA THR A 362 -25.30 40.99 35.70
C THR A 362 -23.93 40.54 35.18
N GLU A 363 -23.89 40.07 33.93
CA GLU A 363 -22.64 39.68 33.25
C GLU A 363 -21.60 40.81 33.26
N ALA A 364 -22.04 42.07 33.05
CA ALA A 364 -21.15 43.23 33.06
C ALA A 364 -20.49 43.48 34.43
N LYS A 365 -21.15 43.09 35.53
CA LYS A 365 -20.62 43.23 36.89
C LYS A 365 -19.91 41.97 37.38
N ASN A 366 -20.25 40.81 36.83
CA ASN A 366 -19.74 39.50 37.21
C ASN A 366 -19.47 38.67 35.94
N PRO A 367 -18.33 38.89 35.26
CA PRO A 367 -18.00 38.17 34.04
C PRO A 367 -17.96 36.65 34.28
N GLY A 368 -18.61 35.88 33.41
CA GLY A 368 -18.78 34.44 33.50
C GLY A 368 -20.03 33.98 34.26
N VAL A 369 -20.80 34.86 34.91
CA VAL A 369 -21.95 34.46 35.74
C VAL A 369 -23.09 33.87 34.92
N THR A 370 -23.28 34.31 33.68
CA THR A 370 -24.30 33.75 32.78
C THR A 370 -23.94 32.33 32.33
N ALA A 371 -22.67 32.08 32.03
CA ALA A 371 -22.17 30.74 31.71
C ALA A 371 -22.35 29.80 32.92
N LEU A 372 -21.99 30.28 34.12
CA LEU A 372 -22.19 29.56 35.36
C LEU A 372 -23.67 29.21 35.62
N LEU A 373 -24.58 30.17 35.45
CA LEU A 373 -26.03 29.93 35.55
C LEU A 373 -26.51 28.89 34.54
N ASN A 374 -26.15 29.04 33.26
CA ASN A 374 -26.59 28.13 32.21
C ASN A 374 -26.09 26.70 32.46
N SER A 375 -24.85 26.55 32.93
CA SER A 375 -24.29 25.24 33.25
C SER A 375 -24.92 24.63 34.51
N SER A 376 -25.28 25.42 35.53
CA SER A 376 -26.05 24.91 36.68
C SER A 376 -27.44 24.42 36.26
N VAL A 377 -28.16 25.18 35.42
CA VAL A 377 -29.47 24.78 34.88
C VAL A 377 -29.36 23.51 34.02
N ALA A 378 -28.31 23.41 33.19
CA ALA A 378 -28.07 22.24 32.37
C ALA A 378 -27.79 20.98 33.22
N LEU A 379 -27.06 21.13 34.32
CA LEU A 379 -26.83 20.03 35.26
C LEU A 379 -28.12 19.58 35.95
N GLU A 380 -28.95 20.50 36.45
CA GLU A 380 -30.26 20.15 37.04
C GLU A 380 -31.14 19.38 36.04
N ALA A 381 -31.20 19.86 34.79
CA ALA A 381 -31.96 19.19 33.73
C ALA A 381 -31.42 17.79 33.40
N ALA A 382 -30.09 17.62 33.33
CA ALA A 382 -29.47 16.33 33.08
C ALA A 382 -29.68 15.34 34.24
N GLN A 383 -29.62 15.81 35.48
CA GLN A 383 -29.92 15.00 36.68
C GLN A 383 -31.39 14.55 36.68
N ALA A 384 -32.34 15.45 36.41
CA ALA A 384 -33.76 15.10 36.31
C ALA A 384 -34.05 14.09 35.20
N ALA A 385 -33.38 14.23 34.04
CA ALA A 385 -33.47 13.26 32.96
C ALA A 385 -32.91 11.89 33.37
N ASN A 386 -31.77 11.86 34.08
CA ASN A 386 -31.18 10.63 34.59
C ASN A 386 -32.06 9.95 35.64
N THR A 387 -32.67 10.69 36.57
CA THR A 387 -33.65 10.15 37.53
C THR A 387 -34.86 9.56 36.82
N SER A 388 -35.39 10.26 35.81
CA SER A 388 -36.52 9.78 35.01
C SER A 388 -36.17 8.48 34.26
N ALA A 389 -35.00 8.42 33.62
CA ALA A 389 -34.55 7.22 32.91
C ALA A 389 -34.36 6.03 33.86
N ASN A 390 -33.78 6.24 35.04
CA ASN A 390 -33.63 5.18 36.06
C ASN A 390 -34.99 4.70 36.60
N THR A 391 -35.99 5.57 36.70
CA THR A 391 -37.35 5.17 37.06
C THR A 391 -37.94 4.21 36.01
N VAL A 392 -37.72 4.49 34.72
CA VAL A 392 -38.16 3.60 33.64
C VAL A 392 -37.42 2.26 33.67
N VAL A 393 -36.12 2.24 34.02
CA VAL A 393 -35.37 0.99 34.22
C VAL A 393 -36.01 0.15 35.31
N SER A 394 -36.30 0.72 36.49
CA SER A 394 -36.91 -0.01 37.59
C SER A 394 -38.29 -0.59 37.22
N LEU A 395 -39.13 0.18 36.54
CA LEU A 395 -40.45 -0.28 36.08
C LEU A 395 -40.36 -1.40 35.03
N SER A 396 -39.39 -1.28 34.12
CA SER A 396 -39.17 -2.30 33.07
C SER A 396 -38.56 -3.57 33.66
N GLN A 397 -37.71 -3.44 34.68
CA GLN A 397 -37.12 -4.57 35.40
C GLN A 397 -38.21 -5.36 36.12
N ALA A 398 -39.10 -4.69 36.86
CA ALA A 398 -40.24 -5.35 37.50
C ALA A 398 -41.13 -6.15 36.52
N SER A 399 -41.26 -5.68 35.28
CA SER A 399 -42.01 -6.39 34.23
C SER A 399 -41.30 -7.67 33.75
N VAL A 400 -39.96 -7.65 33.72
CA VAL A 400 -39.14 -8.85 33.44
C VAL A 400 -39.18 -9.80 34.62
N ASP A 401 -39.03 -9.30 35.84
CA ASP A 401 -38.99 -10.10 37.07
C ASP A 401 -40.27 -10.92 37.25
N PHE A 402 -41.41 -10.32 36.90
CA PHE A 402 -42.70 -11.01 36.92
C PHE A 402 -42.81 -12.14 35.89
N LEU A 403 -42.16 -12.00 34.73
CA LEU A 403 -42.28 -12.94 33.62
C LEU A 403 -41.18 -14.02 33.64
N ASP A 404 -40.03 -13.75 34.23
CA ASP A 404 -38.89 -14.65 34.31
C ASP A 404 -38.65 -15.13 35.75
N THR A 405 -39.68 -15.75 36.32
CA THR A 405 -39.67 -16.30 37.68
C THR A 405 -39.00 -17.67 37.74
N THR A 406 -38.20 -17.92 38.77
CA THR A 406 -37.65 -19.24 39.09
C THR A 406 -38.75 -20.23 39.52
N PRO A 407 -38.53 -21.56 39.41
CA PRO A 407 -39.48 -22.55 39.88
C PRO A 407 -39.87 -22.42 41.37
N ALA A 408 -38.96 -21.93 42.20
CA ALA A 408 -39.20 -21.66 43.62
C ALA A 408 -40.13 -20.45 43.82
N GLU A 409 -39.94 -19.38 43.06
CA GLU A 409 -40.81 -18.20 43.07
C GLU A 409 -42.20 -18.52 42.54
N VAL A 410 -42.31 -19.30 41.46
CA VAL A 410 -43.60 -19.81 40.96
C VAL A 410 -44.35 -20.57 42.05
N THR A 411 -43.66 -21.47 42.75
CA THR A 411 -44.25 -22.25 43.85
C THR A 411 -44.72 -21.35 45.00
N SER A 412 -43.93 -20.34 45.34
CA SER A 412 -44.24 -19.40 46.42
C SER A 412 -45.42 -18.48 46.07
N LEU A 413 -45.48 -17.97 44.83
CA LEU A 413 -46.61 -17.20 44.31
C LEU A 413 -47.91 -18.01 44.25
N GLN A 414 -47.82 -19.28 43.86
CA GLN A 414 -48.97 -20.20 43.93
C GLN A 414 -49.46 -20.41 45.37
N ASN A 415 -48.55 -20.43 46.35
CA ASN A 415 -48.93 -20.53 47.76
C ASN A 415 -49.53 -19.23 48.28
N LEU A 416 -49.00 -18.06 47.89
CA LEU A 416 -49.61 -16.76 48.17
C LEU A 416 -51.02 -16.67 47.60
N ALA A 417 -51.24 -17.09 46.36
CA ALA A 417 -52.55 -17.08 45.71
C ALA A 417 -53.61 -17.84 46.52
N LYS A 418 -53.23 -18.96 47.17
CA LYS A 418 -54.13 -19.75 48.02
C LYS A 418 -54.53 -19.02 49.31
N LEU A 419 -53.69 -18.09 49.79
CA LEU A 419 -53.96 -17.28 50.98
C LEU A 419 -54.73 -15.99 50.66
N MET A 420 -54.79 -15.60 49.38
CA MET A 420 -55.47 -14.40 48.89
C MET A 420 -56.97 -14.66 48.67
N THR A 421 -57.74 -14.65 49.76
CA THR A 421 -59.19 -14.96 49.72
C THR A 421 -60.06 -13.87 49.08
N ASP A 422 -59.55 -12.65 48.91
CA ASP A 422 -60.29 -11.54 48.28
C ASP A 422 -60.14 -11.49 46.76
N PHE A 423 -59.37 -12.42 46.18
CA PHE A 423 -59.13 -12.52 44.76
C PHE A 423 -59.49 -13.93 44.26
N THR A 424 -59.88 -14.02 42.99
CA THR A 424 -60.10 -15.28 42.29
C THR A 424 -59.11 -15.39 41.15
N PHE A 425 -58.34 -16.48 41.14
CA PHE A 425 -57.32 -16.75 40.12
C PHE A 425 -57.78 -17.89 39.23
N ALA A 426 -57.63 -17.72 37.91
CA ALA A 426 -57.78 -18.83 36.99
C ALA A 426 -56.62 -19.83 37.18
N THR A 427 -56.85 -21.10 36.83
CA THR A 427 -55.84 -22.16 36.97
C THR A 427 -54.54 -21.78 36.24
N GLY A 428 -53.42 -21.76 36.96
CA GLY A 428 -52.11 -21.44 36.41
C GLY A 428 -51.76 -19.94 36.35
N VAL A 429 -52.67 -19.04 36.73
CA VAL A 429 -52.38 -17.60 36.81
C VAL A 429 -51.75 -17.27 38.16
N LEU A 430 -50.57 -16.64 38.14
CA LEU A 430 -49.89 -16.17 39.34
C LEU A 430 -50.42 -14.79 39.77
N PRO A 431 -50.51 -14.50 41.08
CA PRO A 431 -50.93 -13.19 41.58
C PRO A 431 -49.90 -12.12 41.21
N THR A 432 -50.38 -10.95 40.78
CA THR A 432 -49.50 -9.81 40.52
C THR A 432 -49.07 -9.16 41.82
N GLU A 433 -47.94 -8.44 41.81
CA GLU A 433 -47.46 -7.72 43.00
C GLU A 433 -48.51 -6.70 43.51
N ALA A 434 -49.25 -6.05 42.60
CA ALA A 434 -50.34 -5.15 42.97
C ALA A 434 -51.46 -5.89 43.72
N GLN A 435 -51.84 -7.09 43.27
CA GLN A 435 -52.84 -7.90 43.95
C GLN A 435 -52.33 -8.37 45.33
N VAL A 436 -51.06 -8.79 45.43
CA VAL A 436 -50.44 -9.18 46.71
C VAL A 436 -50.44 -8.01 47.70
N ASN A 437 -50.05 -6.81 47.25
CA ASN A 437 -50.06 -5.60 48.08
C ASN A 437 -51.48 -5.19 48.49
N GLN A 438 -52.44 -5.30 47.59
CA GLN A 438 -53.85 -5.01 47.88
C GLN A 438 -54.42 -6.01 48.90
N GLN A 439 -54.09 -7.31 48.79
CA GLN A 439 -54.47 -8.30 49.79
C GLN A 439 -53.88 -7.96 51.17
N LEU A 440 -52.61 -7.55 51.22
CA LEU A 440 -51.94 -7.18 52.46
C LEU A 440 -52.67 -6.02 53.17
N GLN A 441 -53.05 -4.98 52.41
CA GLN A 441 -53.84 -3.85 52.93
C GLN A 441 -55.22 -4.28 53.42
N LEU A 442 -55.92 -5.12 52.66
CA LEU A 442 -57.24 -5.61 53.05
C LEU A 442 -57.18 -6.45 54.32
N LEU A 443 -56.18 -7.34 54.47
CA LEU A 443 -56.00 -8.14 55.68
C LEU A 443 -55.62 -7.28 56.89
N GLN A 444 -54.75 -6.27 56.70
CA GLN A 444 -54.40 -5.32 57.76
C GLN A 444 -55.61 -4.54 58.26
N ALA A 445 -56.49 -4.10 57.35
CA ALA A 445 -57.71 -3.38 57.71
C ALA A 445 -58.74 -4.26 58.44
N ARG A 446 -58.64 -5.59 58.30
CA ARG A 446 -59.50 -6.60 58.96
C ARG A 446 -58.83 -7.23 60.17
N ASP A 447 -57.66 -6.75 60.56
CA ASP A 447 -56.91 -7.30 61.66
C ASP A 447 -57.69 -7.12 62.98
N THR A 448 -57.97 -8.23 63.65
CA THR A 448 -58.80 -8.30 64.85
C THR A 448 -58.14 -9.19 65.88
N THR A 449 -58.40 -8.89 67.16
CA THR A 449 -57.77 -9.59 68.29
C THR A 449 -58.08 -11.10 68.26
N GLY A 450 -57.08 -11.92 67.93
CA GLY A 450 -57.18 -13.38 67.88
C GLY A 450 -57.11 -14.03 66.48
N SER A 451 -57.02 -13.24 65.41
CA SER A 451 -56.75 -13.73 64.05
C SER A 451 -55.24 -13.66 63.76
N SER A 452 -54.66 -14.68 63.11
CA SER A 452 -53.26 -14.66 62.62
C SER A 452 -53.16 -14.42 61.11
N LEU A 453 -54.29 -14.20 60.42
CA LEU A 453 -54.33 -14.17 58.96
C LEU A 453 -53.43 -13.09 58.34
N PHE A 454 -53.31 -11.93 59.00
CA PHE A 454 -52.46 -10.85 58.52
C PHE A 454 -50.98 -11.22 58.68
N GLU A 455 -50.59 -11.74 59.85
CA GLU A 455 -49.23 -12.18 60.16
C GLU A 455 -48.79 -13.36 59.31
N ASP A 456 -49.66 -14.34 59.11
CA ASP A 456 -49.40 -15.53 58.29
C ASP A 456 -49.23 -15.14 56.81
N PHE A 457 -50.08 -14.25 56.29
CA PHE A 457 -49.94 -13.74 54.93
C PHE A 457 -48.71 -12.86 54.77
N GLN A 458 -48.42 -11.98 55.74
CA GLN A 458 -47.21 -11.16 55.75
C GLN A 458 -45.94 -12.02 55.81
N ALA A 459 -45.92 -13.09 56.58
CA ALA A 459 -44.81 -14.05 56.63
C ALA A 459 -44.65 -14.78 55.30
N ALA A 460 -45.75 -15.18 54.64
CA ALA A 460 -45.70 -15.76 53.30
C ALA A 460 -45.19 -14.77 52.24
N VAL A 461 -45.61 -13.50 52.30
CA VAL A 461 -45.12 -12.43 51.42
C VAL A 461 -43.62 -12.20 51.66
N THR A 462 -43.19 -12.17 52.93
CA THR A 462 -41.78 -12.03 53.30
C THR A 462 -40.95 -13.22 52.79
N THR A 463 -41.49 -14.43 52.89
CA THR A 463 -40.86 -15.66 52.37
C THR A 463 -40.71 -15.59 50.85
N HIS A 464 -41.75 -15.16 50.13
CA HIS A 464 -41.66 -14.98 48.68
C HIS A 464 -40.65 -13.91 48.28
N LYS A 465 -40.65 -12.76 48.96
CA LYS A 465 -39.64 -11.71 48.75
C LYS A 465 -38.22 -12.17 49.07
N GLY A 466 -38.07 -13.14 49.98
CA GLY A 466 -36.78 -13.79 50.27
C GLY A 466 -36.33 -14.82 49.24
N LEU A 467 -37.20 -15.19 48.28
CA LEU A 467 -36.87 -16.04 47.13
C LEU A 467 -36.54 -15.24 45.87
N ALA A 468 -36.71 -13.91 45.90
CA ALA A 468 -36.33 -13.03 44.81
C ALA A 468 -34.82 -13.20 44.56
N ASP A 469 -34.50 -13.83 43.43
CA ASP A 469 -33.15 -13.89 42.91
C ASP A 469 -32.97 -12.71 41.96
N ASP A 470 -31.92 -11.92 42.13
CA ASP A 470 -31.55 -10.86 41.19
C ASP A 470 -31.19 -11.43 39.79
N SER A 471 -31.11 -12.76 39.68
CA SER A 471 -30.71 -13.56 38.52
C SER A 471 -31.91 -14.31 37.91
N ASN A 472 -32.88 -13.59 37.38
CA ASN A 472 -33.92 -14.16 36.53
C ASN A 472 -33.30 -15.15 35.50
N PRO A 473 -33.72 -16.42 35.44
CA PRO A 473 -32.91 -17.48 34.84
C PRO A 473 -32.71 -17.34 33.32
N LEU A 474 -33.71 -16.85 32.58
CA LEU A 474 -33.62 -16.70 31.13
C LEU A 474 -32.90 -15.41 30.74
N THR A 475 -33.14 -14.30 31.43
CA THR A 475 -32.37 -13.06 31.25
C THR A 475 -30.95 -13.19 31.76
N ALA A 476 -30.68 -13.96 32.82
CA ALA A 476 -29.33 -14.31 33.25
C ALA A 476 -28.63 -15.14 32.19
N SER A 477 -29.30 -16.14 31.59
CA SER A 477 -28.72 -16.90 30.46
C SER A 477 -28.43 -16.03 29.25
N LEU A 478 -29.31 -15.08 28.90
CA LEU A 478 -29.05 -14.12 27.82
C LEU A 478 -27.91 -13.16 28.21
N THR A 479 -27.90 -12.69 29.45
CA THR A 479 -26.87 -11.81 30.02
C THR A 479 -25.52 -12.52 30.02
N ASP A 480 -25.44 -13.80 30.38
CA ASP A 480 -24.20 -14.57 30.31
C ASP A 480 -23.75 -14.76 28.86
N ALA A 481 -24.67 -15.07 27.95
CA ALA A 481 -24.38 -15.18 26.52
C ALA A 481 -23.91 -13.85 25.89
N THR A 482 -24.36 -12.72 26.43
CA THR A 482 -24.09 -11.37 25.88
C THR A 482 -23.05 -10.56 26.65
N THR A 483 -22.84 -10.83 27.94
CA THR A 483 -22.05 -10.03 28.90
C THR A 483 -21.22 -10.85 29.89
N GLY A 484 -21.55 -12.14 30.14
CA GLY A 484 -20.80 -13.02 31.03
C GLY A 484 -19.31 -13.03 30.68
N ALA A 485 -18.44 -13.06 31.70
CA ALA A 485 -16.97 -12.90 31.65
C ALA A 485 -16.42 -12.49 30.26
N THR A 486 -16.76 -11.26 29.85
CA THR A 486 -16.59 -10.63 28.52
C THR A 486 -17.48 -11.20 27.41
N GLY A 487 -18.54 -10.46 27.04
CA GLY A 487 -19.54 -10.86 26.04
C GLY A 487 -18.97 -11.64 24.85
N SER A 488 -19.27 -12.93 24.77
CA SER A 488 -18.50 -13.90 23.97
C SER A 488 -18.47 -13.56 22.48
N VAL A 489 -19.52 -12.92 21.95
CA VAL A 489 -19.58 -12.42 20.57
C VAL A 489 -18.62 -11.24 20.36
N LYS A 490 -18.60 -10.29 21.30
CA LYS A 490 -17.69 -9.14 21.24
C LYS A 490 -16.25 -9.60 21.40
N ALA A 491 -15.97 -10.45 22.38
CA ALA A 491 -14.63 -11.00 22.60
C ALA A 491 -14.11 -11.74 21.36
N ALA A 492 -14.93 -12.61 20.75
CA ALA A 492 -14.57 -13.30 19.52
C ALA A 492 -14.31 -12.31 18.36
N ASN A 493 -15.15 -11.29 18.18
CA ASN A 493 -14.94 -10.25 17.17
C ASN A 493 -13.68 -9.42 17.42
N ASP A 494 -13.39 -9.07 18.68
CA ASP A 494 -12.18 -8.34 19.05
C ASP A 494 -10.94 -9.18 18.75
N SER A 495 -10.95 -10.49 19.04
CA SER A 495 -9.86 -11.41 18.69
C SER A 495 -9.68 -11.57 17.17
N ILE A 496 -10.78 -11.65 16.41
CA ILE A 496 -10.73 -11.67 14.93
C ILE A 496 -10.10 -10.37 14.43
N LYS A 497 -10.57 -9.22 14.93
CA LYS A 497 -10.07 -7.91 14.52
C LYS A 497 -8.59 -7.76 14.85
N ALA A 498 -8.18 -8.10 16.07
CA ALA A 498 -6.78 -8.01 16.51
C ALA A 498 -5.85 -8.86 15.63
N LEU A 499 -6.23 -10.10 15.31
CA LEU A 499 -5.44 -10.96 14.44
C LEU A 499 -5.38 -10.41 13.00
N ASN A 500 -6.53 -9.98 12.45
CA ASN A 500 -6.58 -9.45 11.08
C ASN A 500 -5.77 -8.16 10.95
N ASP A 501 -5.88 -7.24 11.90
CA ASP A 501 -5.11 -6.00 11.91
C ASP A 501 -3.61 -6.28 12.01
N ALA A 502 -3.21 -7.24 12.86
CA ALA A 502 -1.81 -7.63 13.02
C ALA A 502 -1.25 -8.27 11.73
N VAL A 503 -2.00 -9.17 11.10
CA VAL A 503 -1.60 -9.80 9.83
C VAL A 503 -1.51 -8.77 8.70
N ALA A 504 -2.49 -7.87 8.59
CA ALA A 504 -2.45 -6.79 7.60
C ALA A 504 -1.26 -5.85 7.83
N GLY A 505 -0.94 -5.54 9.09
CA GLY A 505 0.23 -4.76 9.47
C GLY A 505 1.55 -5.43 9.04
N LEU A 506 1.67 -6.75 9.25
CA LEU A 506 2.84 -7.52 8.82
C LEU A 506 2.98 -7.54 7.29
N GLN A 507 1.90 -7.83 6.57
CA GLN A 507 1.89 -7.84 5.10
C GLN A 507 2.30 -6.48 4.51
N LYS A 508 1.82 -5.38 5.11
CA LYS A 508 2.23 -4.04 4.69
C LYS A 508 3.72 -3.79 4.92
N ALA A 509 4.26 -4.19 6.08
CA ALA A 509 5.68 -4.04 6.38
C ALA A 509 6.56 -4.88 5.43
N GLU A 510 6.17 -6.13 5.16
CA GLU A 510 6.88 -7.02 4.22
C GLU A 510 6.83 -6.50 2.78
N ALA A 511 5.71 -5.92 2.36
CA ALA A 511 5.58 -5.29 1.05
C ALA A 511 6.51 -4.08 0.90
N ASN A 512 6.65 -3.27 1.96
CA ASN A 512 7.58 -2.15 1.97
C ASN A 512 9.04 -2.61 1.81
N VAL A 513 9.46 -3.67 2.52
CA VAL A 513 10.80 -4.25 2.36
C VAL A 513 11.00 -4.77 0.93
N THR A 514 10.03 -5.50 0.38
CA THR A 514 10.11 -6.02 -1.00
C THR A 514 10.27 -4.89 -2.02
N GLN A 515 9.54 -3.80 -1.84
CA GLN A 515 9.63 -2.63 -2.72
C GLN A 515 10.98 -1.91 -2.56
N TYR A 516 11.47 -1.77 -1.33
CA TYR A 516 12.80 -1.24 -1.05
C TYR A 516 13.88 -2.06 -1.74
N ASP A 517 13.89 -3.38 -1.56
CA ASP A 517 14.87 -4.29 -2.16
C ASP A 517 14.90 -4.17 -3.68
N ALA A 518 13.72 -4.07 -4.32
CA ALA A 518 13.62 -3.89 -5.77
C ALA A 518 14.23 -2.55 -6.24
N LEU A 519 13.97 -1.46 -5.52
CA LEU A 519 14.51 -0.14 -5.82
C LEU A 519 16.03 -0.10 -5.59
N HIS A 520 16.48 -0.67 -4.47
CA HIS A 520 17.90 -0.77 -4.13
C HIS A 520 18.67 -1.64 -5.13
N ALA A 521 18.07 -2.74 -5.59
CA ALA A 521 18.62 -3.57 -6.66
C ALA A 521 18.74 -2.79 -7.98
N ALA A 522 17.78 -1.92 -8.30
CA ALA A 522 17.85 -1.06 -9.49
C ALA A 522 18.99 -0.03 -9.41
N VAL A 523 19.25 0.55 -8.23
CA VAL A 523 20.40 1.42 -7.98
C VAL A 523 21.71 0.65 -8.12
N THR A 524 21.79 -0.55 -7.54
CA THR A 524 22.96 -1.43 -7.65
C THR A 524 23.23 -1.81 -9.11
N ALA A 525 22.20 -2.20 -9.86
CA ALA A 525 22.30 -2.55 -11.26
C ALA A 525 22.76 -1.35 -12.12
N SER A 526 22.17 -0.17 -11.90
CA SER A 526 22.54 1.06 -12.61
C SER A 526 23.99 1.47 -12.33
N SER A 527 24.46 1.28 -11.10
CA SER A 527 25.85 1.53 -10.71
C SER A 527 26.83 0.55 -11.37
N LYS A 528 26.44 -0.73 -11.49
CA LYS A 528 27.28 -1.77 -12.11
C LYS A 528 27.56 -1.52 -13.60
N VAL A 529 26.66 -0.83 -14.31
CA VAL A 529 26.85 -0.50 -15.73
C VAL A 529 28.15 0.29 -15.96
N PHE A 530 28.55 1.16 -15.02
CA PHE A 530 29.79 1.92 -15.13
C PHE A 530 31.03 1.02 -15.05
N THR A 531 31.09 0.13 -14.06
CA THR A 531 32.22 -0.78 -13.88
C THR A 531 32.33 -1.80 -15.02
N ASP A 532 31.20 -2.27 -15.54
CA ASP A 532 31.17 -3.15 -16.72
C ASP A 532 31.69 -2.46 -18.00
N ASN A 533 31.66 -1.12 -18.04
CA ASN A 533 32.16 -0.31 -19.15
C ASN A 533 33.52 0.37 -18.83
N GLY A 534 34.23 -0.09 -17.79
CA GLY A 534 35.59 0.35 -17.49
C GLY A 534 35.69 1.68 -16.71
N TYR A 535 34.57 2.15 -16.16
CA TYR A 535 34.54 3.33 -15.29
C TYR A 535 34.58 2.93 -13.82
N ALA A 536 35.30 3.70 -13.01
CA ALA A 536 35.24 3.58 -11.55
C ALA A 536 34.24 4.60 -11.00
N LEU A 537 33.18 4.11 -10.36
CA LEU A 537 32.17 4.97 -9.74
C LEU A 537 32.61 5.30 -8.31
N GLN A 538 32.77 6.59 -8.00
CA GLN A 538 33.15 7.07 -6.68
C GLN A 538 32.06 8.01 -6.15
N GLN A 539 31.60 7.79 -4.92
CA GLN A 539 30.73 8.76 -4.25
C GLN A 539 31.61 9.86 -3.67
N VAL A 540 31.24 11.12 -3.91
CA VAL A 540 31.81 12.23 -3.15
C VAL A 540 31.09 12.22 -1.81
N ASP A 541 31.73 11.72 -0.77
CA ASP A 541 31.16 11.70 0.59
C ASP A 541 32.21 11.91 1.71
N THR A 542 33.49 12.02 1.35
CA THR A 542 34.56 12.40 2.27
C THR A 542 35.08 13.82 2.00
N ALA A 543 35.98 14.29 2.87
CA ALA A 543 36.67 15.56 2.67
C ALA A 543 37.62 15.54 1.45
N SER A 544 38.08 14.37 1.00
CA SER A 544 39.02 14.27 -0.12
C SER A 544 38.90 12.96 -0.90
N GLU A 545 38.57 13.07 -2.18
CA GLU A 545 38.59 11.99 -3.17
C GLU A 545 39.80 12.10 -4.10
N ILE A 546 40.16 11.01 -4.78
CA ILE A 546 41.35 10.93 -5.66
C ILE A 546 40.99 10.24 -6.98
N GLY A 547 41.32 10.89 -8.10
CA GLY A 547 41.31 10.33 -9.44
C GLY A 547 42.28 9.15 -9.56
N SER A 548 41.79 8.06 -10.12
CA SER A 548 42.53 6.83 -10.34
C SER A 548 43.16 6.82 -11.73
N ALA A 549 43.77 5.69 -12.12
CA ALA A 549 44.23 5.48 -13.49
C ALA A 549 43.11 4.98 -14.43
N ALA A 550 41.93 4.65 -13.89
CA ALA A 550 40.73 4.39 -14.68
C ALA A 550 40.02 5.72 -15.01
N SER A 551 38.99 5.66 -15.85
CA SER A 551 38.08 6.81 -16.01
C SER A 551 37.12 6.85 -14.83
N ASP A 552 37.20 7.89 -14.00
CA ASP A 552 36.38 7.98 -12.78
C ASP A 552 35.08 8.77 -13.02
N ILE A 553 33.99 8.29 -12.42
CA ILE A 553 32.72 8.99 -12.33
C ILE A 553 32.50 9.33 -10.85
N PHE A 554 32.76 10.58 -10.49
CA PHE A 554 32.48 11.12 -9.17
C PHE A 554 31.02 11.54 -9.09
N VAL A 555 30.24 10.94 -8.20
CA VAL A 555 28.82 11.26 -8.00
C VAL A 555 28.65 12.02 -6.70
N VAL A 556 28.04 13.20 -6.76
CA VAL A 556 27.74 13.99 -5.57
C VAL A 556 26.57 13.38 -4.81
N GLY A 557 26.79 12.90 -3.59
CA GLY A 557 25.74 12.39 -2.69
C GLY A 557 25.03 13.50 -1.90
N LYS A 558 23.87 13.19 -1.28
CA LYS A 558 23.16 14.08 -0.33
C LYS A 558 24.00 14.45 0.91
N THR A 559 24.99 13.62 1.25
CA THR A 559 25.88 13.76 2.41
C THR A 559 27.10 14.62 2.15
N VAL A 560 27.27 15.20 0.95
CA VAL A 560 28.30 16.23 0.71
C VAL A 560 27.91 17.49 1.48
N GLY A 561 28.25 17.45 2.76
CA GLY A 561 28.16 18.55 3.70
C GLY A 561 26.77 18.95 4.15
N ALA A 562 26.55 18.90 5.46
CA ALA A 562 25.80 20.00 6.07
C ALA A 562 26.34 21.34 5.50
N ALA A 563 25.46 22.31 5.23
CA ALA A 563 25.82 23.59 4.60
C ALA A 563 27.16 24.13 5.14
N GLY A 564 28.14 24.34 4.25
CA GLY A 564 29.49 24.81 4.60
C GLY A 564 30.59 23.75 4.70
N THR A 565 30.36 22.49 4.32
CA THR A 565 31.44 21.48 4.23
C THR A 565 32.07 21.51 2.84
N ALA A 566 33.40 21.42 2.77
CA ALA A 566 34.17 21.42 1.53
C ALA A 566 34.79 20.04 1.27
N SER A 567 34.58 19.50 0.07
CA SER A 567 35.23 18.28 -0.42
C SER A 567 36.27 18.64 -1.47
N THR A 568 37.33 17.85 -1.59
CA THR A 568 38.35 18.03 -2.63
C THR A 568 38.43 16.81 -3.53
N ILE A 569 38.66 16.99 -4.83
CA ILE A 569 38.98 15.91 -5.76
C ILE A 569 40.37 16.19 -6.33
N SER A 570 41.32 15.32 -6.03
CA SER A 570 42.69 15.40 -6.56
C SER A 570 42.86 14.56 -7.81
N LEU A 571 43.80 14.93 -8.69
CA LEU A 571 44.14 14.19 -9.92
C LEU A 571 42.98 14.08 -10.95
N PHE A 572 41.97 14.95 -10.85
CA PHE A 572 40.83 14.96 -11.75
C PHE A 572 41.26 15.24 -13.21
N GLY A 573 41.00 14.29 -14.10
CA GLY A 573 41.32 14.38 -15.52
C GLY A 573 42.81 14.14 -15.86
N LEU A 574 43.63 13.71 -14.89
CA LEU A 574 45.09 13.60 -15.09
C LEU A 574 45.55 12.21 -15.58
N GLN A 575 44.96 11.12 -15.09
CA GLN A 575 45.35 9.74 -15.41
C GLN A 575 44.26 8.92 -16.12
N GLY A 576 43.06 9.50 -16.28
CA GLY A 576 41.90 8.95 -16.96
C GLY A 576 40.94 10.07 -17.40
N THR A 577 39.89 9.75 -18.15
CA THR A 577 38.83 10.73 -18.45
C THR A 577 37.84 10.75 -17.30
N ASP A 578 37.95 11.74 -16.43
CA ASP A 578 37.13 11.83 -15.23
C ASP A 578 35.90 12.71 -15.46
N SER A 579 34.85 12.45 -14.70
CA SER A 579 33.63 13.22 -14.73
C SER A 579 33.06 13.39 -13.32
N LEU A 580 32.57 14.59 -13.02
CA LEU A 580 31.85 14.87 -11.78
C LEU A 580 30.38 15.07 -12.10
N TYR A 581 29.52 14.16 -11.63
CA TYR A 581 28.08 14.25 -11.76
C TYR A 581 27.47 14.93 -10.54
N VAL A 582 26.90 16.11 -10.76
CA VAL A 582 26.25 16.94 -9.73
C VAL A 582 24.71 16.83 -9.77
N GLY A 583 24.17 16.14 -10.77
CA GLY A 583 22.73 16.02 -10.98
C GLY A 583 22.24 16.82 -12.20
N SER A 584 21.35 16.22 -12.98
CA SER A 584 20.80 16.79 -14.22
C SER A 584 20.02 18.11 -14.07
N GLY A 585 19.63 18.46 -12.84
CA GLY A 585 18.90 19.70 -12.53
C GLY A 585 19.76 20.94 -12.38
N TYR A 586 21.10 20.79 -12.41
CA TYR A 586 22.03 21.91 -12.24
C TYR A 586 22.43 22.55 -13.56
N THR A 587 22.60 23.88 -13.54
CA THR A 587 23.17 24.67 -14.64
C THR A 587 24.47 25.35 -14.22
N LEU A 588 25.39 25.51 -15.17
CA LEU A 588 26.66 26.19 -14.92
C LEU A 588 26.49 27.71 -14.88
N ASN A 589 26.99 28.35 -13.82
CA ASN A 589 27.09 29.79 -13.70
C ASN A 589 28.56 30.21 -13.53
N THR A 590 29.11 30.92 -14.50
CA THR A 590 30.49 31.43 -14.46
C THR A 590 30.59 32.85 -13.89
N GLY A 591 29.45 33.42 -13.49
CA GLY A 591 29.33 34.72 -12.84
C GLY A 591 29.52 34.68 -11.32
N ALA A 592 29.26 35.82 -10.67
CA ALA A 592 29.33 35.90 -9.21
C ALA A 592 28.13 35.19 -8.55
N LEU A 593 28.29 34.72 -7.30
CA LEU A 593 27.17 34.17 -6.52
C LEU A 593 26.00 35.16 -6.38
N THR A 594 26.26 36.47 -6.48
CA THR A 594 25.25 37.52 -6.41
C THR A 594 24.46 37.70 -7.72
N THR A 595 24.76 36.94 -8.77
CA THR A 595 24.09 37.01 -10.08
C THR A 595 23.35 35.72 -10.46
N GLY A 596 22.97 34.92 -9.45
CA GLY A 596 22.30 33.63 -9.64
C GLY A 596 20.87 33.71 -10.22
N ASN A 597 20.41 32.58 -10.75
CA ASN A 597 19.11 32.35 -11.35
C ASN A 597 18.11 31.74 -10.36
N ASN A 598 17.10 32.52 -9.97
CA ASN A 598 16.07 32.11 -9.02
C ASN A 598 15.11 31.00 -9.51
N ALA A 599 15.36 30.37 -10.66
CA ALA A 599 14.52 29.33 -11.23
C ALA A 599 15.25 27.99 -11.51
N ALA A 600 16.56 27.91 -11.28
CA ALA A 600 17.35 26.71 -11.53
C ALA A 600 18.39 26.52 -10.43
N LEU A 601 18.78 25.27 -10.16
CA LEU A 601 19.93 25.00 -9.29
C LEU A 601 21.21 25.33 -10.05
N GLU A 602 22.16 25.99 -9.41
CA GLU A 602 23.38 26.45 -10.07
C GLU A 602 24.67 25.84 -9.50
N VAL A 603 25.66 25.68 -10.38
CA VAL A 603 27.07 25.45 -10.01
C VAL A 603 27.87 26.68 -10.37
N PHE A 604 28.39 27.37 -9.37
CA PHE A 604 29.29 28.51 -9.53
C PHE A 604 30.74 28.03 -9.60
N VAL A 605 31.46 28.48 -10.63
CA VAL A 605 32.89 28.13 -10.82
C VAL A 605 33.77 29.32 -10.51
N SER A 606 34.83 29.10 -9.75
CA SER A 606 35.82 30.12 -9.44
C SER A 606 37.23 29.54 -9.35
N GLN A 607 38.23 30.30 -9.82
CA GLN A 607 39.64 29.95 -9.67
C GLN A 607 40.15 30.40 -8.30
N VAL A 608 40.81 29.51 -7.55
CA VAL A 608 41.50 29.83 -6.29
C VAL A 608 42.90 29.22 -6.32
N GLY A 609 43.92 30.05 -6.52
CA GLY A 609 45.29 29.55 -6.72
C GLY A 609 45.37 28.70 -7.99
N GLY A 610 45.93 27.49 -7.88
CA GLY A 610 45.98 26.52 -8.98
C GLY A 610 44.76 25.60 -9.08
N ASP A 611 43.75 25.80 -8.23
CA ASP A 611 42.60 24.90 -8.10
C ASP A 611 41.30 25.57 -8.55
N THR A 612 40.36 24.74 -9.03
CA THR A 612 39.00 25.16 -9.32
C THR A 612 38.11 24.90 -8.12
N VAL A 613 37.31 25.89 -7.71
CA VAL A 613 36.32 25.77 -6.64
C VAL A 613 34.92 25.86 -7.23
N LEU A 614 34.17 24.77 -7.11
CA LEU A 614 32.77 24.62 -7.46
C LEU A 614 31.90 24.89 -6.22
N LYS A 615 30.92 25.78 -6.34
CA LYS A 615 29.93 26.03 -5.29
C LYS A 615 28.55 25.71 -5.84
N MET A 616 27.89 24.74 -5.25
CA MET A 616 26.60 24.23 -5.72
C MET A 616 25.49 24.65 -4.78
N GLU A 617 24.36 25.08 -5.34
CA GLU A 617 23.16 25.38 -4.55
C GLU A 617 22.52 24.11 -4.00
N THR A 618 22.02 24.13 -2.76
CA THR A 618 21.20 23.04 -2.21
C THR A 618 19.70 23.30 -2.33
N SER A 619 19.33 24.56 -2.54
CA SER A 619 18.00 25.01 -2.90
C SER A 619 18.13 26.20 -3.85
N VAL A 620 17.18 26.35 -4.77
CA VAL A 620 17.17 27.48 -5.72
C VAL A 620 17.11 28.78 -4.93
N PHE A 621 18.17 29.57 -4.97
CA PHE A 621 18.22 30.85 -4.25
C PHE A 621 18.39 32.01 -5.23
N GLY A 622 17.94 33.19 -4.81
CA GLY A 622 18.07 34.39 -5.63
C GLY A 622 19.18 35.30 -5.15
N SER A 623 19.62 36.19 -6.03
CA SER A 623 20.62 37.25 -5.77
C SER A 623 20.40 38.14 -4.53
N SER A 624 19.30 37.95 -3.78
CA SER A 624 18.88 38.71 -2.60
C SER A 624 18.80 37.92 -1.27
N THR A 625 19.12 36.63 -1.21
CA THR A 625 19.12 35.86 0.05
C THR A 625 20.44 36.01 0.83
N ALA A 626 20.37 36.35 2.12
CA ALA A 626 21.53 36.76 2.93
C ALA A 626 22.50 35.63 3.33
N THR A 627 22.06 34.37 3.28
CA THR A 627 22.86 33.19 3.66
C THR A 627 22.63 32.07 2.65
N PRO A 628 23.50 31.90 1.64
CA PRO A 628 23.36 30.83 0.67
C PRO A 628 23.73 29.47 1.30
N GLU A 629 22.83 28.49 1.18
CA GLU A 629 23.10 27.09 1.56
C GLU A 629 23.81 26.40 0.38
N ILE A 630 25.15 26.42 0.42
CA ILE A 630 26.00 25.91 -0.66
C ILE A 630 26.85 24.72 -0.20
N ILE A 631 27.05 23.81 -1.15
CA ILE A 631 28.05 22.73 -1.08
C ILE A 631 29.28 23.18 -1.85
N THR A 632 30.48 22.94 -1.33
CA THR A 632 31.73 23.32 -2.00
C THR A 632 32.54 22.09 -2.39
N ILE A 633 32.95 22.01 -3.65
CA ILE A 633 33.87 20.99 -4.16
C ILE A 633 35.07 21.68 -4.80
N THR A 634 36.28 21.34 -4.39
CA THR A 634 37.53 21.85 -4.99
C THR A 634 38.15 20.79 -5.88
N LEU A 635 38.34 21.08 -7.17
CA LEU A 635 39.12 20.27 -8.10
C LEU A 635 40.56 20.76 -8.07
N VAL A 636 41.44 19.94 -7.48
CA VAL A 636 42.85 20.31 -7.23
C VAL A 636 43.65 20.22 -8.52
N GLY A 637 44.35 21.31 -8.88
CA GLY A 637 45.19 21.39 -10.07
C GLY A 637 44.45 21.51 -11.41
N VAL A 638 43.15 21.82 -11.37
CA VAL A 638 42.30 22.02 -12.57
C VAL A 638 42.09 23.52 -12.79
N ASP A 639 42.28 24.00 -14.03
CA ASP A 639 42.00 25.39 -14.41
C ASP A 639 40.48 25.58 -14.61
N ALA A 640 39.91 26.62 -14.01
CA ALA A 640 38.49 26.94 -14.10
C ALA A 640 38.04 27.22 -15.55
N ALA A 641 38.96 27.63 -16.43
CA ALA A 641 38.68 27.85 -17.84
C ALA A 641 38.46 26.55 -18.63
N ASP A 642 38.97 25.42 -18.14
CA ASP A 642 38.83 24.11 -18.78
C ASP A 642 37.53 23.40 -18.41
N ILE A 643 36.81 23.92 -17.40
CA ILE A 643 35.55 23.35 -16.93
C ILE A 643 34.45 23.46 -17.98
N VAL A 644 33.92 22.31 -18.36
CA VAL A 644 32.72 22.18 -19.18
C VAL A 644 31.65 21.45 -18.39
N MET A 645 30.41 21.91 -18.49
CA MET A 645 29.27 21.23 -17.87
C MET A 645 28.18 20.94 -18.90
N ASN A 646 27.73 19.70 -18.95
CA ASN A 646 26.60 19.29 -19.79
C ASN A 646 25.73 18.28 -19.05
N ASN A 647 24.42 18.52 -18.97
CA ASN A 647 23.44 17.67 -18.28
C ASN A 647 23.84 17.27 -16.84
N GLY A 648 24.41 18.20 -16.06
CA GLY A 648 24.84 17.89 -14.70
C GLY A 648 26.20 17.19 -14.60
N ILE A 649 26.92 17.02 -15.71
CA ILE A 649 28.22 16.36 -15.76
C ILE A 649 29.29 17.41 -16.01
N ILE A 650 30.24 17.51 -15.10
CA ILE A 650 31.40 18.39 -15.14
C ILE A 650 32.62 17.60 -15.61
N THR A 651 33.33 18.12 -16.61
CA THR A 651 34.60 17.60 -17.13
C THR A 651 35.62 18.73 -17.21
N ALA A 652 36.91 18.37 -17.29
CA ALA A 652 38.03 19.31 -17.43
C ALA A 652 38.96 18.86 -18.56
#